data_AF-A0A521P9P2-F1
#
_entry.id   AF-A0A521P9P2-F1
#
_cell.length_a   1.000
_cell.length_b   1.000
_cell.length_c   1.000
_cell.angle_alpha   90.00
_cell.angle_beta   90.00
_cell.angle_gamma   90.00
#
_symmetry.space_group_name_H-M   'P 1'
#
loop_
_entity.id
_entity.type
_entity.pdbx_description
1 polymer ?
#
loop_
_entity_poly.entity_id
_entity_poly.type
_entity_poly.pdbx_seq_one_letter_code
_entity_poly.pdbx_strand_id
1 'polypeptide(L)'
;NLIAAEPDIARVPVMIDSSKWEVIEAGLKCVQGKPIVNSISMKEGEAKFREQAVACLRYGAAVVVMAFDEVGQADTAARKIEICTRAYNILVNEVGFPPEDIIFDPNIFAVATGIEEHDNYAVDFIEAVKVIKAALPYARISGGVSNVSFSFRGNEPVRRAIHSVFLYHAIAAGMDMGIVNAGDLPVYDDIDAELREAVEDVILNRPQRTNVSNTERLVDMAPRYKGEKGQARVVDLKWRDQPVGKRIEHALVNGITEFIEADTEEARLGVERPLHVIEGPLMDGMNVVGDLFGSGKMFLPQVVKSARVMKQAVAWLEPYMEAEKAGKPREQAGRILMATVKGDVHDIGKNIVGVVLQCNNYEVIDLGVMVPADRILDAAVEHKVDIIGLSGLITPSLDEMVFVGAEMERRGFDIPLLIGGATTSRTHTAVKIEPAYRRGSTTYVVDASRAVSVVSGLLSKTDRAKNEAATRDEYIRIREQYARGQEVKARATLAQARENRFRIDPTQPLPGKPSFIGVKSFDAWDLKDLADHIDWTPFFASWELIGRYPLILEDEIVGEAARDLFEDAKLMLKRIIDEKWFTAKGVVGFWPARADGDDVIVFADESRDAEIARFHTLRQQIKKSNGKPNLALSDFIAEEGDDYIGAFAVTAGHGELEIAKRFKDAGDDYSAILATALADRLAEAFAERLHKEVRTQLWGYAADETSSIDDLITEQYQGIRPAPGYPAQPDHTEKATLFRLLQAEANAGMALTESFAMTPPASVSGLYFGH
;
A
#
# COMPACT_ATOMS: atom_id res chain seq x y z
N ASN A 1 14.93 13.90 12.72
CA ASN A 1 13.59 14.55 12.64
C ASN A 1 12.77 14.14 11.41
N LEU A 2 13.15 13.10 10.65
CA LEU A 2 12.42 12.68 9.43
C LEU A 2 10.98 12.21 9.74
N ILE A 3 10.79 11.49 10.84
CA ILE A 3 9.47 11.05 11.33
C ILE A 3 8.51 12.22 11.58
N ALA A 4 9.02 13.33 12.13
CA ALA A 4 8.23 14.52 12.42
C ALA A 4 7.91 15.38 11.16
N ALA A 5 8.54 15.08 10.03
CA ALA A 5 8.30 15.77 8.76
C ALA A 5 7.17 15.12 7.94
N GLU A 6 6.78 13.88 8.28
CA GLU A 6 5.70 13.14 7.65
C GLU A 6 4.41 13.28 8.47
N PRO A 7 3.41 14.08 8.03
CA PRO A 7 2.20 14.36 8.80
C PRO A 7 1.41 13.12 9.20
N ASP A 8 1.52 12.07 8.39
CA ASP A 8 0.78 10.83 8.61
C ASP A 8 1.36 9.98 9.75
N ILE A 9 2.67 10.09 9.97
CA ILE A 9 3.38 9.42 11.06
C ILE A 9 3.41 10.31 12.31
N ALA A 10 3.58 11.63 12.14
CA ALA A 10 3.67 12.60 13.25
C ALA A 10 2.40 12.70 14.12
N ARG A 11 1.26 12.20 13.62
CA ARG A 11 -0.02 12.13 14.33
C ARG A 11 -0.18 10.87 15.21
N VAL A 12 0.71 9.89 15.10
CA VAL A 12 0.69 8.67 15.92
C VAL A 12 1.60 8.87 17.16
N PRO A 13 1.17 8.46 18.38
CA PRO A 13 2.03 8.51 19.56
C PRO A 13 3.31 7.67 19.36
N VAL A 14 4.48 8.31 19.48
CA VAL A 14 5.77 7.64 19.32
C VAL A 14 6.28 7.16 20.68
N MET A 15 6.55 5.86 20.81
CA MET A 15 7.24 5.29 21.97
C MET A 15 8.75 5.33 21.75
N ILE A 16 9.49 5.96 22.66
CA ILE A 16 10.95 6.05 22.63
C ILE A 16 11.50 5.05 23.64
N ASP A 17 12.23 4.06 23.14
CA ASP A 17 12.80 2.97 23.93
C ASP A 17 14.33 3.01 23.93
N SER A 18 14.93 3.09 25.12
CA SER A 18 16.38 3.04 25.29
C SER A 18 16.75 2.76 26.75
N SER A 19 17.85 2.04 26.95
CA SER A 19 18.44 1.83 28.29
C SER A 19 19.23 3.03 28.81
N LYS A 20 19.50 4.03 27.95
CA LYS A 20 20.24 5.26 28.26
C LYS A 20 19.31 6.47 28.22
N TRP A 21 19.30 7.22 29.33
CA TRP A 21 18.46 8.39 29.50
C TRP A 21 18.77 9.51 28.50
N GLU A 22 20.04 9.72 28.17
CA GLU A 22 20.48 10.79 27.26
C GLU A 22 19.93 10.57 25.83
N VAL A 23 19.77 9.31 25.45
CA VAL A 23 19.17 8.92 24.16
C VAL A 23 17.66 9.14 24.16
N ILE A 24 16.98 8.79 25.26
CA ILE A 24 15.55 9.08 25.44
C ILE A 24 15.32 10.58 25.32
N GLU A 25 16.10 11.38 26.04
CA GLU A 25 15.96 12.83 26.04
C GLU A 25 16.26 13.45 24.67
N ALA A 26 17.27 12.95 23.95
CA ALA A 26 17.54 13.37 22.57
C ALA A 26 16.37 13.05 21.63
N GLY A 27 15.75 11.88 21.78
CA GLY A 27 14.56 11.48 21.03
C GLY A 27 13.35 12.37 21.34
N LEU A 28 13.09 12.67 22.61
CA LEU A 28 11.99 13.53 23.05
C LEU A 28 12.05 14.93 22.43
N LYS A 29 13.26 15.44 22.17
CA LYS A 29 13.48 16.73 21.48
C LYS A 29 13.13 16.71 19.99
N CYS A 30 12.91 15.53 19.41
CA CYS A 30 12.77 15.32 17.96
C CYS A 30 11.36 14.89 17.51
N VAL A 31 10.44 14.64 18.46
CA VAL A 31 9.09 14.11 18.20
C VAL A 31 8.01 15.16 18.44
N GLN A 32 6.90 15.04 17.72
CA GLN A 32 5.72 15.91 17.87
C GLN A 32 4.58 15.13 18.54
N GLY A 33 3.67 15.83 19.22
CA GLY A 33 2.57 15.22 19.95
C GLY A 33 2.98 14.73 21.34
N LYS A 34 2.25 13.75 21.89
CA LYS A 34 2.47 13.17 23.22
C LYS A 34 3.24 11.85 23.10
N PRO A 35 4.57 11.83 23.29
CA PRO A 35 5.35 10.60 23.20
C PRO A 35 5.20 9.73 24.46
N ILE A 36 5.61 8.47 24.35
CA ILE A 36 5.69 7.53 25.47
C ILE A 36 7.15 7.18 25.72
N VAL A 37 7.63 7.29 26.96
CA VAL A 37 9.00 6.88 27.34
C VAL A 37 8.98 5.45 27.86
N ASN A 38 9.72 4.55 27.20
CA ASN A 38 9.95 3.18 27.67
C ASN A 38 11.43 2.99 28.04
N SER A 39 11.82 2.93 29.31
CA SER A 39 11.03 3.09 30.53
C SER A 39 11.83 3.89 31.56
N ILE A 40 11.17 4.31 32.63
CA ILE A 40 11.81 4.79 33.87
C ILE A 40 11.57 3.79 35.00
N SER A 41 12.49 3.71 35.97
CA SER A 41 12.34 2.80 37.11
C SER A 41 13.14 3.29 38.33
N MET A 42 12.95 2.64 39.47
CA MET A 42 13.64 2.97 40.73
C MET A 42 14.95 2.19 40.92
N LYS A 43 15.45 1.51 39.88
CA LYS A 43 16.69 0.69 39.96
C LYS A 43 17.93 1.48 40.42
N GLU A 44 17.98 2.77 40.09
CA GLU A 44 19.07 3.72 40.46
C GLU A 44 18.69 4.58 41.68
N GLY A 45 17.60 4.22 42.36
CA GLY A 45 17.07 4.96 43.50
C GLY A 45 15.99 5.98 43.13
N GLU A 46 15.18 6.35 44.12
CA GLU A 46 14.05 7.27 43.95
C GLU A 46 14.46 8.68 43.48
N ALA A 47 15.67 9.15 43.86
CA ALA A 47 16.16 10.46 43.45
C ALA A 47 16.31 10.55 41.92
N LYS A 48 16.87 9.51 41.29
CA LYS A 48 17.03 9.45 39.84
C LYS A 48 15.69 9.26 39.13
N PHE A 49 14.82 8.42 39.69
CA PHE A 49 13.47 8.22 39.19
C PHE A 49 12.66 9.54 39.15
N ARG A 50 12.74 10.36 40.21
CA ARG A 50 12.11 11.70 40.26
C ARG A 50 12.69 12.66 39.24
N GLU A 51 14.01 12.69 39.09
CA GLU A 51 14.69 13.54 38.10
C GLU A 51 14.17 13.23 36.68
N GLN A 52 14.12 11.94 36.33
CA GLN A 52 13.61 11.49 35.03
C GLN A 52 12.11 11.75 34.86
N ALA A 53 11.31 11.50 35.90
CA ALA A 53 9.88 11.80 35.88
C ALA A 53 9.59 13.30 35.66
N VAL A 54 10.29 14.19 36.36
CA VAL A 54 10.15 15.64 36.17
C VAL A 54 10.53 16.05 34.75
N ALA A 55 11.56 15.42 34.17
CA ALA A 55 11.96 15.68 32.79
C ALA A 55 10.90 15.18 31.79
N CYS A 56 10.39 13.95 31.93
CA CYS A 56 9.28 13.44 31.12
C CYS A 56 8.06 14.37 31.15
N LEU A 57 7.70 14.87 32.34
CA LEU A 57 6.59 15.80 32.52
C LEU A 57 6.83 17.12 31.77
N ARG A 58 8.07 17.65 31.80
CA ARG A 58 8.44 18.86 31.04
C ARG A 58 8.34 18.68 29.53
N TYR A 59 8.61 17.48 29.01
CA TYR A 59 8.44 17.16 27.59
C TYR A 59 7.00 16.74 27.25
N GLY A 60 6.09 16.71 28.22
CA GLY A 60 4.70 16.29 28.02
C GLY A 60 4.54 14.81 27.67
N ALA A 61 5.50 13.96 28.04
CA ALA A 61 5.50 12.54 27.72
C ALA A 61 4.68 11.70 28.72
N ALA A 62 4.05 10.63 28.24
CA ALA A 62 3.61 9.53 29.10
C ALA A 62 4.78 8.59 29.41
N VAL A 63 4.69 7.79 30.47
CA VAL A 63 5.81 6.96 30.95
C VAL A 63 5.41 5.51 31.16
N VAL A 64 6.23 4.60 30.64
CA VAL A 64 6.25 3.20 31.08
C VAL A 64 7.15 3.11 32.30
N VAL A 65 6.61 2.60 33.40
CA VAL A 65 7.29 2.42 34.68
C VAL A 65 7.50 0.93 34.92
N MET A 66 8.75 0.50 34.79
CA MET A 66 9.11 -0.90 35.02
C MET A 66 9.14 -1.19 36.53
N ALA A 67 8.57 -2.31 36.95
CA ALA A 67 8.57 -2.77 38.34
C ALA A 67 9.96 -3.29 38.75
N PHE A 68 10.92 -2.36 38.83
CA PHE A 68 12.32 -2.60 39.15
C PHE A 68 12.80 -1.51 40.10
N ASP A 69 13.18 -1.91 41.31
CA ASP A 69 13.75 -1.04 42.34
C ASP A 69 15.20 -1.42 42.67
N GLU A 70 15.77 -0.84 43.72
CA GLU A 70 17.16 -1.02 44.13
C GLU A 70 17.51 -2.47 44.55
N VAL A 71 16.49 -3.28 44.86
CA VAL A 71 16.66 -4.68 45.26
C VAL A 71 16.65 -5.61 44.04
N GLY A 72 15.87 -5.28 43.02
CA GLY A 72 15.75 -6.11 41.82
C GLY A 72 14.42 -5.93 41.08
N GLN A 73 14.22 -6.76 40.06
CA GLN A 73 12.94 -6.85 39.37
C GLN A 73 11.91 -7.56 40.25
N ALA A 74 10.66 -7.11 40.23
CA ALA A 74 9.58 -7.75 40.97
C ALA A 74 9.12 -9.04 40.30
N ASP A 75 9.47 -10.18 40.90
CA ASP A 75 9.14 -11.54 40.47
C ASP A 75 7.77 -12.04 41.00
N THR A 76 7.46 -11.78 42.27
CA THR A 76 6.21 -12.19 42.93
C THR A 76 5.09 -11.15 42.83
N ALA A 77 3.82 -11.55 42.93
CA ALA A 77 2.68 -10.62 42.90
C ALA A 77 2.82 -9.50 43.95
N ALA A 78 3.21 -9.87 45.18
CA ALA A 78 3.40 -8.92 46.28
C ALA A 78 4.44 -7.84 45.94
N ARG A 79 5.59 -8.23 45.39
CA ARG A 79 6.63 -7.29 44.97
C ARG A 79 6.18 -6.41 43.80
N LYS A 80 5.45 -6.97 42.83
CA LYS A 80 4.91 -6.21 41.69
C LYS A 80 3.98 -5.11 42.18
N ILE A 81 3.06 -5.45 43.08
CA ILE A 81 2.10 -4.52 43.70
C ILE A 81 2.84 -3.45 44.53
N GLU A 82 3.80 -3.85 45.36
CA GLU A 82 4.59 -2.95 46.20
C GLU A 82 5.31 -1.88 45.36
N ILE A 83 6.09 -2.30 44.37
CA ILE A 83 6.90 -1.40 43.54
C ILE A 83 6.01 -0.46 42.72
N CYS A 84 4.97 -0.98 42.06
CA CYS A 84 4.05 -0.15 41.28
C CYS A 84 3.31 0.86 42.17
N THR A 85 2.86 0.46 43.37
CA THR A 85 2.21 1.38 44.32
C THR A 85 3.16 2.46 44.81
N ARG A 86 4.41 2.10 45.12
CA ARG A 86 5.45 3.05 45.52
C ARG A 86 5.75 4.06 44.41
N ALA A 87 5.97 3.58 43.18
CA ALA A 87 6.17 4.43 42.02
C ALA A 87 4.98 5.37 41.75
N TYR A 88 3.74 4.86 41.85
CA TYR A 88 2.53 5.67 41.68
C TYR A 88 2.46 6.81 42.69
N ASN A 89 2.73 6.52 43.97
CA ASN A 89 2.72 7.54 45.00
C ASN A 89 3.77 8.64 44.76
N ILE A 90 4.97 8.25 44.31
CA ILE A 90 6.02 9.20 43.97
C ILE A 90 5.60 10.07 42.77
N LEU A 91 5.12 9.45 41.70
CA LEU A 91 4.73 10.15 40.47
C LEU A 91 3.54 11.09 40.72
N VAL A 92 2.48 10.60 41.35
CA VAL A 92 1.24 11.35 41.50
C VAL A 92 1.30 12.34 42.66
N ASN A 93 1.69 11.89 43.86
CA ASN A 93 1.59 12.72 45.07
C ASN A 93 2.76 13.69 45.24
N GLU A 94 3.94 13.38 44.67
CA GLU A 94 5.14 14.17 44.90
C GLU A 94 5.64 14.92 43.65
N VAL A 95 5.60 14.29 42.48
CA VAL A 95 5.98 14.94 41.21
C VAL A 95 4.81 15.69 40.57
N GLY A 96 3.56 15.26 40.81
CA GLY A 96 2.37 15.83 40.19
C GLY A 96 2.13 15.34 38.75
N PHE A 97 2.57 14.12 38.44
CA PHE A 97 2.36 13.46 37.15
C PHE A 97 0.87 13.08 36.98
N PRO A 98 0.24 13.31 35.81
CA PRO A 98 -1.13 12.86 35.57
C PRO A 98 -1.22 11.33 35.65
N PRO A 99 -2.13 10.76 36.47
CA PRO A 99 -2.19 9.32 36.68
C PRO A 99 -2.58 8.54 35.41
N GLU A 100 -3.34 9.14 34.50
CA GLU A 100 -3.70 8.58 33.19
C GLU A 100 -2.51 8.42 32.22
N ASP A 101 -1.38 9.09 32.50
CA ASP A 101 -0.15 9.04 31.70
C ASP A 101 0.87 8.02 32.23
N ILE A 102 0.51 7.27 33.28
CA ILE A 102 1.35 6.26 33.90
C ILE A 102 0.95 4.88 33.36
N ILE A 103 1.92 4.18 32.78
CA ILE A 103 1.78 2.82 32.28
C ILE A 103 2.72 1.94 33.09
N PHE A 104 2.22 1.03 33.93
CA PHE A 104 3.07 0.10 34.65
C PHE A 104 3.46 -1.09 33.77
N ASP A 105 4.73 -1.49 33.81
CA ASP A 105 5.19 -2.81 33.36
C ASP A 105 5.58 -3.64 34.61
N PRO A 106 4.68 -4.50 35.12
CA PRO A 106 4.95 -5.35 36.28
C PRO A 106 5.97 -6.48 36.02
N ASN A 107 6.65 -6.50 34.87
CA ASN A 107 7.54 -7.55 34.37
C ASN A 107 6.83 -8.89 34.12
N ILE A 108 6.82 -9.31 32.85
CA ILE A 108 6.44 -10.68 32.46
C ILE A 108 7.70 -11.55 32.45
N PHE A 109 7.69 -12.64 33.20
CA PHE A 109 8.78 -13.64 33.24
C PHE A 109 8.39 -14.93 32.51
N ALA A 110 9.41 -15.71 32.16
CA ALA A 110 9.25 -16.97 31.44
C ALA A 110 8.67 -18.05 32.36
N VAL A 111 7.67 -18.78 31.86
CA VAL A 111 7.12 -19.98 32.50
C VAL A 111 7.62 -21.25 31.81
N ALA A 112 7.34 -22.41 32.40
CA ALA A 112 7.74 -23.71 31.85
C ALA A 112 9.25 -23.81 31.56
N THR A 113 10.07 -23.24 32.44
CA THR A 113 11.54 -23.31 32.36
C THR A 113 12.11 -24.59 32.96
N GLY A 114 11.27 -25.41 33.63
CA GLY A 114 11.69 -26.58 34.40
C GLY A 114 12.19 -26.27 35.82
N ILE A 115 11.93 -25.06 36.32
CA ILE A 115 12.27 -24.62 37.68
C ILE A 115 10.94 -24.35 38.40
N GLU A 116 10.68 -25.03 39.51
CA GLU A 116 9.38 -25.01 40.22
C GLU A 116 9.01 -23.59 40.67
N GLU A 117 10.00 -22.79 41.07
CA GLU A 117 9.82 -21.40 41.47
C GLU A 117 9.29 -20.50 40.34
N HIS A 118 9.45 -20.91 39.07
CA HIS A 118 9.01 -20.13 37.91
C HIS A 118 7.59 -20.48 37.45
N ASP A 119 7.02 -21.59 37.93
CA ASP A 119 5.71 -22.07 37.49
C ASP A 119 4.59 -21.07 37.84
N ASN A 120 4.79 -20.25 38.88
CA ASN A 120 3.79 -19.28 39.32
C ASN A 120 3.91 -17.90 38.67
N TYR A 121 4.93 -17.62 37.86
CA TYR A 121 5.21 -16.27 37.36
C TYR A 121 4.07 -15.64 36.54
N ALA A 122 3.37 -16.43 35.73
CA ALA A 122 2.21 -15.93 34.98
C ALA A 122 1.03 -15.60 35.90
N VAL A 123 0.77 -16.44 36.91
CA VAL A 123 -0.27 -16.20 37.93
C VAL A 123 0.07 -14.95 38.75
N ASP A 124 1.32 -14.81 39.19
CA ASP A 124 1.79 -13.65 39.94
C ASP A 124 1.60 -12.34 39.16
N PHE A 125 1.84 -12.36 37.85
CA PHE A 125 1.56 -11.22 36.99
C PHE A 125 0.05 -10.92 36.91
N ILE A 126 -0.78 -11.93 36.63
CA ILE A 126 -2.24 -11.77 36.49
C ILE A 126 -2.88 -11.24 37.77
N GLU A 127 -2.47 -11.75 38.94
CA GLU A 127 -2.97 -11.26 40.24
C GLU A 127 -2.47 -9.85 40.54
N ALA A 128 -1.21 -9.53 40.23
CA ALA A 128 -0.69 -8.17 40.37
C ALA A 128 -1.46 -7.18 39.49
N VAL A 129 -1.75 -7.54 38.23
CA VAL A 129 -2.55 -6.72 37.30
C VAL A 129 -3.89 -6.34 37.93
N LYS A 130 -4.61 -7.33 38.47
CA LYS A 130 -5.92 -7.14 39.09
C LYS A 130 -5.85 -6.18 40.29
N VAL A 131 -4.85 -6.34 41.15
CA VAL A 131 -4.68 -5.48 42.33
C VAL A 131 -4.25 -4.07 41.95
N ILE A 132 -3.25 -3.94 41.06
CA ILE A 132 -2.75 -2.65 40.56
C ILE A 132 -3.90 -1.88 39.91
N LYS A 133 -4.70 -2.54 39.06
CA LYS A 133 -5.83 -1.89 38.37
C LYS A 133 -6.92 -1.42 39.32
N ALA A 134 -7.16 -2.14 40.42
CA ALA A 134 -8.13 -1.76 41.43
C ALA A 134 -7.61 -0.66 42.38
N ALA A 135 -6.33 -0.69 42.72
CA ALA A 135 -5.74 0.19 43.73
C ALA A 135 -5.21 1.51 43.17
N LEU A 136 -4.76 1.53 41.91
CA LEU A 136 -4.08 2.67 41.28
C LEU A 136 -4.97 3.22 40.15
N PRO A 137 -5.85 4.20 40.43
CA PRO A 137 -6.84 4.67 39.47
C PRO A 137 -6.17 5.35 38.27
N TYR A 138 -6.79 5.25 37.10
CA TYR A 138 -6.36 5.80 35.80
C TYR A 138 -5.07 5.22 35.20
N ALA A 139 -4.20 4.63 36.01
CA ALA A 139 -2.99 3.97 35.52
C ALA A 139 -3.33 2.82 34.56
N ARG A 140 -2.46 2.66 33.56
CA ARG A 140 -2.51 1.58 32.57
C ARG A 140 -1.49 0.51 32.90
N ILE A 141 -1.68 -0.69 32.37
CA ILE A 141 -0.76 -1.82 32.56
C ILE A 141 -0.33 -2.36 31.20
N SER A 142 0.99 -2.49 31.03
CA SER A 142 1.66 -3.02 29.84
C SER A 142 2.55 -4.22 30.19
N GLY A 143 2.96 -4.99 29.19
CA GLY A 143 3.97 -6.03 29.37
C GLY A 143 4.47 -6.65 28.06
N GLY A 144 5.74 -7.03 28.04
CA GLY A 144 6.37 -7.81 26.97
C GLY A 144 5.90 -9.26 26.94
N VAL A 145 4.85 -9.54 26.16
CA VAL A 145 4.20 -10.87 26.12
C VAL A 145 5.18 -11.95 25.67
N SER A 146 6.11 -11.63 24.77
CA SER A 146 7.12 -12.58 24.28
C SER A 146 7.97 -13.23 25.38
N ASN A 147 8.09 -12.59 26.55
CA ASN A 147 8.88 -13.10 27.67
C ASN A 147 8.25 -14.34 28.32
N VAL A 148 6.91 -14.45 28.34
CA VAL A 148 6.21 -15.57 28.99
C VAL A 148 6.56 -16.90 28.33
N SER A 149 6.79 -16.89 27.01
CA SER A 149 7.04 -18.09 26.20
C SER A 149 8.53 -18.35 25.92
N PHE A 150 9.46 -17.71 26.65
CA PHE A 150 10.89 -17.73 26.32
C PHE A 150 11.47 -19.16 26.27
N SER A 151 10.96 -20.05 27.12
CA SER A 151 11.36 -21.47 27.21
C SER A 151 11.10 -22.27 25.93
N PHE A 152 10.24 -21.79 25.03
CA PHE A 152 9.85 -22.47 23.79
C PHE A 152 10.40 -21.79 22.52
N ARG A 153 11.47 -21.00 22.64
CA ARG A 153 12.15 -20.38 21.48
C ARG A 153 12.45 -21.41 20.38
N GLY A 154 12.01 -21.12 19.15
CA GLY A 154 12.15 -22.03 18.01
C GLY A 154 11.01 -23.05 17.86
N ASN A 155 9.95 -22.94 18.66
CA ASN A 155 8.69 -23.66 18.49
C ASN A 155 7.52 -22.66 18.47
N GLU A 156 7.40 -21.94 17.35
CA GLU A 156 6.46 -20.81 17.23
C GLU A 156 4.99 -21.18 17.45
N PRO A 157 4.48 -22.34 16.99
CA PRO A 157 3.09 -22.74 17.28
C PRO A 157 2.77 -22.81 18.77
N VAL A 158 3.67 -23.37 19.58
CA VAL A 158 3.51 -23.44 21.04
C VAL A 158 3.63 -22.05 21.67
N ARG A 159 4.58 -21.23 21.23
CA ARG A 159 4.76 -19.86 21.76
C ARG A 159 3.52 -19.00 21.53
N ARG A 160 2.94 -19.08 20.34
CA ARG A 160 1.71 -18.39 19.98
C ARG A 160 0.52 -18.80 20.82
N ALA A 161 0.36 -20.11 21.08
CA ALA A 161 -0.66 -20.60 21.99
C ALA A 161 -0.48 -20.04 23.40
N ILE A 162 0.76 -20.03 23.91
CA ILE A 162 1.09 -19.42 25.22
C ILE A 162 0.73 -17.93 25.25
N HIS A 163 1.07 -17.16 24.20
CA HIS A 163 0.74 -15.72 24.15
C HIS A 163 -0.76 -15.47 24.17
N SER A 164 -1.51 -16.20 23.35
CA SER A 164 -2.98 -16.05 23.24
C SER A 164 -3.69 -16.40 24.55
N VAL A 165 -3.33 -17.53 25.18
CA VAL A 165 -3.89 -17.94 26.48
C VAL A 165 -3.50 -16.96 27.60
N PHE A 166 -2.24 -16.52 27.66
CA PHE A 166 -1.80 -15.54 28.65
C PHE A 166 -2.57 -14.22 28.51
N LEU A 167 -2.67 -13.68 27.29
CA LEU A 167 -3.39 -12.44 27.03
C LEU A 167 -4.88 -12.56 27.35
N TYR A 168 -5.51 -13.69 27.03
CA TYR A 168 -6.91 -13.95 27.37
C TYR A 168 -7.17 -13.75 28.87
N HIS A 169 -6.31 -14.30 29.74
CA HIS A 169 -6.45 -14.15 31.18
C HIS A 169 -5.97 -12.79 31.71
N ALA A 170 -4.86 -12.26 31.19
CA ALA A 170 -4.31 -10.99 31.64
C ALA A 170 -5.22 -9.79 31.28
N ILE A 171 -5.84 -9.80 30.10
CA ILE A 171 -6.83 -8.78 29.69
C ILE A 171 -8.07 -8.87 30.59
N ALA A 172 -8.56 -10.08 30.88
CA ALA A 172 -9.68 -10.28 31.80
C ALA A 172 -9.38 -9.76 33.22
N ALA A 173 -8.10 -9.81 33.64
CA ALA A 173 -7.64 -9.26 34.91
C ALA A 173 -7.44 -7.73 34.90
N GLY A 174 -7.40 -7.09 33.72
CA GLY A 174 -7.33 -5.63 33.58
C GLY A 174 -6.07 -5.10 32.90
N MET A 175 -5.27 -5.94 32.22
CA MET A 175 -4.14 -5.51 31.39
C MET A 175 -4.63 -4.67 30.20
N ASP A 176 -4.00 -3.51 29.96
CA ASP A 176 -4.43 -2.57 28.92
C ASP A 176 -3.65 -2.70 27.61
N MET A 177 -2.37 -3.09 27.68
CA MET A 177 -1.46 -3.09 26.53
C MET A 177 -0.55 -4.34 26.54
N GLY A 178 -0.44 -5.05 25.42
CA GLY A 178 0.54 -6.15 25.27
C GLY A 178 1.54 -5.83 24.17
N ILE A 179 2.84 -5.89 24.48
CA ILE A 179 3.90 -5.79 23.47
C ILE A 179 4.10 -7.18 22.88
N VAL A 180 3.51 -7.39 21.70
CA VAL A 180 3.44 -8.68 21.00
C VAL A 180 3.32 -8.44 19.49
N ASN A 181 3.65 -9.45 18.69
CA ASN A 181 3.28 -9.42 17.27
C ASN A 181 1.76 -9.71 17.15
N ALA A 182 0.96 -8.67 16.97
CA ALA A 182 -0.50 -8.80 16.92
C ALA A 182 -1.01 -9.64 15.74
N GLY A 183 -0.25 -9.72 14.63
CA GLY A 183 -0.59 -10.55 13.48
C GLY A 183 -0.33 -12.05 13.69
N ASP A 184 0.41 -12.40 14.74
CA ASP A 184 0.87 -13.76 15.03
C ASP A 184 0.10 -14.37 16.22
N LEU A 185 -0.98 -13.74 16.70
CA LEU A 185 -1.81 -14.26 17.79
C LEU A 185 -2.96 -15.13 17.23
N PRO A 186 -3.00 -16.45 17.52
CA PRO A 186 -4.13 -17.28 17.14
C PRO A 186 -5.35 -16.90 17.97
N VAL A 187 -6.54 -17.02 17.37
CA VAL A 187 -7.80 -16.91 18.11
C VAL A 187 -7.84 -17.99 19.18
N TYR A 188 -8.15 -17.63 20.42
CA TYR A 188 -8.10 -18.54 21.57
C TYR A 188 -8.91 -19.84 21.38
N ASP A 189 -10.03 -19.77 20.65
CA ASP A 189 -10.88 -20.93 20.34
C ASP A 189 -10.38 -21.79 19.15
N ASP A 190 -9.49 -21.24 18.32
CA ASP A 190 -8.88 -21.96 17.18
C ASP A 190 -7.62 -22.75 17.59
N ILE A 191 -7.14 -22.56 18.82
CA ILE A 191 -6.02 -23.34 19.36
C ILE A 191 -6.50 -24.78 19.57
N ASP A 192 -5.73 -25.76 19.08
CA ASP A 192 -5.98 -27.18 19.34
C ASP A 192 -6.32 -27.42 20.81
N ALA A 193 -7.40 -28.14 21.08
CA ALA A 193 -7.97 -28.24 22.42
C ALA A 193 -6.99 -28.91 23.42
N GLU A 194 -6.18 -29.87 22.97
CA GLU A 194 -5.17 -30.55 23.79
C GLU A 194 -4.04 -29.57 24.14
N LEU A 195 -3.54 -28.84 23.13
CA LEU A 195 -2.50 -27.81 23.31
C LEU A 195 -2.98 -26.65 24.19
N ARG A 196 -4.21 -26.17 23.97
CA ARG A 196 -4.82 -25.08 24.75
C ARG A 196 -4.91 -25.46 26.23
N GLU A 197 -5.40 -26.65 26.53
CA GLU A 197 -5.50 -27.13 27.92
C GLU A 197 -4.13 -27.24 28.59
N ALA A 198 -3.14 -27.80 27.91
CA ALA A 198 -1.77 -27.92 28.43
C ALA A 198 -1.13 -26.54 28.69
N VAL A 199 -1.37 -25.57 27.80
CA VAL A 199 -0.91 -24.20 27.98
C VAL A 199 -1.64 -23.50 29.13
N GLU A 200 -2.96 -23.67 29.27
CA GLU A 200 -3.71 -23.12 30.41
C GLU A 200 -3.23 -23.67 31.74
N ASP A 201 -2.93 -24.98 31.79
CA ASP A 201 -2.42 -25.62 33.01
C ASP A 201 -1.08 -25.01 33.45
N VAL A 202 -0.24 -24.59 32.49
CA VAL A 202 1.02 -23.87 32.76
C VAL A 202 0.78 -22.40 33.12
N ILE A 203 0.00 -21.65 32.33
CA ILE A 203 -0.24 -20.21 32.55
C ILE A 203 -0.94 -19.94 33.89
N LEU A 204 -1.88 -20.79 34.27
CA LEU A 204 -2.67 -20.63 35.50
C LEU A 204 -2.12 -21.44 36.67
N ASN A 205 -0.98 -22.13 36.50
CA ASN A 205 -0.38 -23.02 37.49
C ASN A 205 -1.43 -23.94 38.15
N ARG A 206 -2.26 -24.60 37.33
CA ARG A 206 -3.37 -25.44 37.81
C ARG A 206 -2.85 -26.71 38.51
N PRO A 207 -3.62 -27.32 39.43
CA PRO A 207 -3.26 -28.59 40.02
C PRO A 207 -2.93 -29.65 38.95
N GLN A 208 -1.82 -30.36 39.13
CA GLN A 208 -1.35 -31.38 38.20
C GLN A 208 -2.43 -32.44 37.96
N ARG A 209 -2.71 -32.71 36.68
CA ARG A 209 -3.73 -33.69 36.24
C ARG A 209 -3.15 -35.06 35.92
N THR A 210 -1.84 -35.10 35.72
CA THR A 210 -1.07 -36.28 35.30
C THR A 210 -0.02 -36.61 36.35
N ASN A 211 0.68 -37.73 36.17
CA ASN A 211 1.83 -38.13 36.99
C ASN A 211 3.13 -37.35 36.67
N VAL A 212 3.07 -36.41 35.73
CA VAL A 212 4.15 -35.49 35.35
C VAL A 212 3.67 -34.05 35.54
N SER A 213 4.59 -33.11 35.76
CA SER A 213 4.28 -31.69 35.96
C SER A 213 3.65 -31.06 34.71
N ASN A 214 2.92 -29.95 34.87
CA ASN A 214 2.31 -29.23 33.73
C ASN A 214 3.37 -28.76 32.73
N THR A 215 4.54 -28.35 33.24
CA THR A 215 5.72 -27.98 32.45
C THR A 215 6.24 -29.16 31.63
N GLU A 216 6.45 -30.33 32.24
CA GLU A 216 6.89 -31.54 31.53
C GLU A 216 5.86 -31.98 30.48
N ARG A 217 4.56 -31.96 30.81
CA ARG A 217 3.47 -32.26 29.87
C ARG A 217 3.53 -31.37 28.64
N LEU A 218 3.68 -30.05 28.81
CA LEU A 218 3.74 -29.11 27.69
C LEU A 218 5.03 -29.29 26.87
N VAL A 219 6.17 -29.54 27.52
CA VAL A 219 7.46 -29.80 26.85
C VAL A 219 7.41 -31.09 26.02
N ASP A 220 6.82 -32.16 26.54
CA ASP A 220 6.67 -33.44 25.82
C ASP A 220 5.71 -33.34 24.63
N MET A 221 4.70 -32.49 24.72
CA MET A 221 3.76 -32.22 23.62
C MET A 221 4.36 -31.32 22.55
N ALA A 222 5.23 -30.38 22.91
CA ALA A 222 5.73 -29.34 22.03
C ALA A 222 6.33 -29.85 20.69
N PRO A 223 7.11 -30.94 20.62
CA PRO A 223 7.67 -31.45 19.36
C PRO A 223 6.62 -31.81 18.30
N ARG A 224 5.40 -32.22 18.71
CA ARG A 224 4.30 -32.54 17.77
C ARG A 224 3.86 -31.34 16.94
N TYR A 225 4.17 -30.14 17.41
CA TYR A 225 3.74 -28.86 16.84
C TYR A 225 4.90 -28.10 16.18
N LYS A 226 6.08 -28.70 16.02
CA LYS A 226 7.25 -28.04 15.42
C LYS A 226 7.23 -28.23 13.89
N GLY A 227 7.01 -27.14 13.14
CA GLY A 227 6.91 -27.19 11.67
C GLY A 227 8.19 -27.68 10.98
N GLU A 228 8.02 -28.57 10.00
CA GLU A 228 9.07 -29.04 9.09
C GLU A 228 9.50 -27.91 8.13
N LYS A 229 10.80 -27.65 8.04
CA LYS A 229 11.40 -26.78 7.01
C LYS A 229 11.68 -27.59 5.75
N GLY A 230 11.15 -27.11 4.62
CA GLY A 230 11.74 -27.25 3.29
C GLY A 230 11.90 -28.67 2.74
N GLN A 231 10.84 -29.20 2.13
CA GLN A 231 11.00 -30.14 1.03
C GLN A 231 10.27 -29.61 -0.20
N ALA A 232 10.92 -29.77 -1.37
CA ALA A 232 10.34 -29.45 -2.66
C ALA A 232 8.98 -30.15 -2.81
N ARG A 233 7.97 -29.39 -3.25
CA ARG A 233 6.60 -29.83 -3.47
C ARG A 233 6.60 -31.03 -4.42
N VAL A 234 6.56 -32.25 -3.87
CA VAL A 234 5.93 -33.36 -4.57
C VAL A 234 4.47 -32.94 -4.69
N VAL A 235 3.94 -32.86 -5.90
CA VAL A 235 2.53 -32.49 -6.14
C VAL A 235 1.67 -33.48 -5.35
N ASP A 236 1.18 -33.05 -4.18
CA ASP A 236 0.31 -33.88 -3.35
C ASP A 236 -1.05 -33.93 -4.05
N LEU A 237 -1.30 -35.01 -4.79
CA LEU A 237 -2.55 -35.24 -5.50
C LEU A 237 -3.66 -35.81 -4.59
N LYS A 238 -3.47 -35.91 -3.27
CA LYS A 238 -4.52 -36.43 -2.35
C LYS A 238 -5.84 -35.64 -2.42
N TRP A 239 -5.81 -34.36 -2.79
CA TRP A 239 -7.02 -33.58 -3.00
C TRP A 239 -7.87 -34.12 -4.17
N ARG A 240 -7.27 -34.84 -5.12
CA ARG A 240 -7.98 -35.50 -6.24
C ARG A 240 -8.93 -36.61 -5.80
N ASP A 241 -8.72 -37.17 -4.61
CA ASP A 241 -9.59 -38.22 -4.05
C ASP A 241 -10.88 -37.65 -3.41
N GLN A 242 -10.98 -36.32 -3.30
CA GLN A 242 -12.16 -35.65 -2.73
C GLN A 242 -13.34 -35.61 -3.72
N PRO A 243 -14.58 -35.37 -3.24
CA PRO A 243 -15.74 -35.15 -4.11
C PRO A 243 -15.53 -33.95 -5.06
N VAL A 244 -16.12 -34.00 -6.26
CA VAL A 244 -15.90 -33.01 -7.33
C VAL A 244 -16.07 -31.55 -6.88
N GLY A 245 -17.08 -31.25 -6.05
CA GLY A 245 -17.28 -29.90 -5.53
C GLY A 245 -16.10 -29.41 -4.67
N LYS A 246 -15.52 -30.29 -3.84
CA LYS A 246 -14.34 -29.96 -3.04
C LYS A 246 -13.06 -29.89 -3.86
N ARG A 247 -12.98 -30.63 -4.97
CA ARG A 247 -11.88 -30.50 -5.94
C ARG A 247 -11.92 -29.16 -6.66
N ILE A 248 -13.11 -28.72 -7.08
CA ILE A 248 -13.34 -27.40 -7.69
C ILE A 248 -13.00 -26.29 -6.69
N GLU A 249 -13.48 -26.37 -5.45
CA GLU A 249 -13.13 -25.43 -4.37
C GLU A 249 -11.61 -25.35 -4.16
N HIS A 250 -10.94 -26.50 -4.06
CA HIS A 250 -9.48 -26.56 -3.92
C HIS A 250 -8.75 -25.95 -5.13
N ALA A 251 -9.21 -26.23 -6.35
CA ALA A 251 -8.63 -25.69 -7.57
C ALA A 251 -8.80 -24.16 -7.64
N LEU A 252 -9.96 -23.63 -7.25
CA LEU A 252 -10.22 -22.19 -7.19
C LEU A 252 -9.34 -21.50 -6.14
N VAL A 253 -9.29 -22.01 -4.91
CA VAL A 253 -8.49 -21.40 -3.82
C VAL A 253 -7.00 -21.41 -4.14
N ASN A 254 -6.50 -22.46 -4.81
CA ASN A 254 -5.08 -22.60 -5.14
C ASN A 254 -4.71 -22.10 -6.55
N GLY A 255 -5.67 -21.64 -7.35
CA GLY A 255 -5.43 -21.15 -8.71
C GLY A 255 -4.97 -22.23 -9.72
N ILE A 256 -5.41 -23.47 -9.53
CA ILE A 256 -5.03 -24.65 -10.35
C ILE A 256 -5.93 -24.77 -11.57
N THR A 257 -5.34 -24.75 -12.77
CA THR A 257 -6.08 -24.78 -14.05
C THR A 257 -6.09 -26.15 -14.72
N GLU A 258 -5.16 -27.03 -14.35
CA GLU A 258 -4.84 -28.26 -15.07
C GLU A 258 -5.99 -29.28 -15.10
N PHE A 259 -6.85 -29.29 -14.08
CA PHE A 259 -7.94 -30.25 -13.92
C PHE A 259 -9.34 -29.63 -13.99
N ILE A 260 -9.44 -28.31 -14.15
CA ILE A 260 -10.70 -27.60 -13.95
C ILE A 260 -11.76 -27.99 -14.99
N GLU A 261 -11.39 -28.21 -16.25
CA GLU A 261 -12.33 -28.63 -17.30
C GLU A 261 -12.93 -30.01 -17.00
N ALA A 262 -12.09 -30.96 -16.59
CA ALA A 262 -12.53 -32.31 -16.26
C ALA A 262 -13.43 -32.33 -15.01
N ASP A 263 -13.06 -31.59 -13.95
CA ASP A 263 -13.87 -31.50 -12.74
C ASP A 263 -15.19 -30.75 -13.01
N THR A 264 -15.16 -29.71 -13.83
CA THR A 264 -16.37 -28.96 -14.22
C THR A 264 -17.32 -29.84 -15.03
N GLU A 265 -16.80 -30.67 -15.93
CA GLU A 265 -17.62 -31.63 -16.69
C GLU A 265 -18.23 -32.70 -15.78
N GLU A 266 -17.47 -33.26 -14.84
CA GLU A 266 -17.99 -34.23 -13.87
C GLU A 266 -19.10 -33.60 -13.00
N ALA A 267 -18.90 -32.36 -12.53
CA ALA A 267 -19.92 -31.63 -11.78
C ALA A 267 -21.16 -31.35 -12.64
N ARG A 268 -20.98 -31.00 -13.92
CA ARG A 268 -22.07 -30.73 -14.88
C ARG A 268 -22.95 -31.96 -15.09
N LEU A 269 -22.36 -33.15 -15.19
CA LEU A 269 -23.09 -34.41 -15.33
C LEU A 269 -23.86 -34.79 -14.05
N GLY A 270 -23.45 -34.27 -12.90
CA GLY A 270 -24.08 -34.51 -11.59
C GLY A 270 -25.24 -33.57 -11.25
N VAL A 271 -25.51 -32.55 -12.07
CA VAL A 271 -26.58 -31.55 -11.82
C VAL A 271 -27.59 -31.50 -12.96
N GLU A 272 -28.82 -31.07 -12.66
CA GLU A 272 -29.89 -31.00 -13.67
C GLU A 272 -29.64 -29.94 -14.76
N ARG A 273 -28.97 -28.84 -14.40
CA ARG A 273 -28.74 -27.69 -15.26
C ARG A 273 -27.27 -27.28 -15.18
N PRO A 274 -26.56 -27.08 -16.30
CA PRO A 274 -25.20 -26.54 -16.31
C PRO A 274 -25.00 -25.30 -15.42
N LEU A 275 -26.02 -24.42 -15.33
CA LEU A 275 -25.99 -23.25 -14.47
C LEU A 275 -25.79 -23.57 -12.98
N HIS A 276 -26.28 -24.73 -12.50
CA HIS A 276 -26.13 -25.13 -11.09
C HIS A 276 -24.67 -25.46 -10.73
N VAL A 277 -23.79 -25.74 -11.70
CA VAL A 277 -22.34 -25.86 -11.43
C VAL A 277 -21.75 -24.51 -11.05
N ILE A 278 -22.21 -23.44 -11.71
CA ILE A 278 -21.82 -22.07 -11.40
C ILE A 278 -22.36 -21.69 -10.02
N GLU A 279 -23.68 -21.78 -9.83
CA GLU A 279 -24.37 -21.37 -8.60
C GLU A 279 -24.03 -22.23 -7.37
N GLY A 280 -23.50 -23.44 -7.56
CA GLY A 280 -23.06 -24.34 -6.50
C GLY A 280 -21.54 -24.35 -6.34
N PRO A 281 -20.83 -25.41 -6.77
CA PRO A 281 -19.43 -25.65 -6.40
C PRO A 281 -18.46 -24.54 -6.80
N LEU A 282 -18.70 -23.85 -7.93
CA LEU A 282 -17.86 -22.73 -8.34
C LEU A 282 -18.07 -21.51 -7.43
N MET A 283 -19.30 -21.11 -7.16
CA MET A 283 -19.59 -20.00 -6.24
C MET A 283 -19.20 -20.31 -4.80
N ASP A 284 -19.37 -21.55 -4.34
CA ASP A 284 -18.91 -21.99 -3.01
C ASP A 284 -17.39 -21.80 -2.88
N GLY A 285 -16.61 -22.18 -3.90
CA GLY A 285 -15.18 -21.93 -3.94
C GLY A 285 -14.82 -20.45 -3.96
N MET A 286 -15.56 -19.63 -4.72
CA MET A 286 -15.34 -18.19 -4.77
C MET A 286 -15.71 -17.47 -3.47
N ASN A 287 -16.71 -17.96 -2.72
CA ASN A 287 -17.05 -17.45 -1.39
C ASN A 287 -15.88 -17.67 -0.43
N VAL A 288 -15.25 -18.86 -0.45
CA VAL A 288 -14.05 -19.13 0.36
C VAL A 288 -12.90 -18.20 -0.02
N VAL A 289 -12.67 -17.96 -1.32
CA VAL A 289 -11.68 -16.98 -1.79
C VAL A 289 -11.99 -15.58 -1.26
N GLY A 290 -13.26 -15.16 -1.30
CA GLY A 290 -13.71 -13.88 -0.76
C GLY A 290 -13.49 -13.75 0.75
N ASP A 291 -13.81 -14.79 1.53
CA ASP A 291 -13.60 -14.83 2.97
C ASP A 291 -12.11 -14.80 3.35
N LEU A 292 -11.27 -15.52 2.61
CA LEU A 292 -9.82 -15.52 2.82
C LEU A 292 -9.21 -14.16 2.47
N PHE A 293 -9.66 -13.52 1.38
CA PHE A 293 -9.20 -12.19 1.00
C PHE A 293 -9.67 -11.13 2.01
N GLY A 294 -10.94 -11.17 2.42
CA GLY A 294 -11.51 -10.26 3.43
C GLY A 294 -10.89 -10.40 4.82
N SER A 295 -10.40 -11.60 5.18
CA SER A 295 -9.68 -11.86 6.44
C SER A 295 -8.17 -11.63 6.34
N GLY A 296 -7.65 -11.18 5.19
CA GLY A 296 -6.22 -10.92 4.97
C GLY A 296 -5.34 -12.19 4.88
N LYS A 297 -5.95 -13.36 4.68
CA LYS A 297 -5.27 -14.66 4.53
C LYS A 297 -4.97 -15.01 3.07
N MET A 298 -5.55 -14.28 2.14
CA MET A 298 -5.28 -14.35 0.70
C MET A 298 -5.05 -12.94 0.16
N PHE A 299 -4.20 -12.82 -0.86
CA PHE A 299 -3.82 -11.54 -1.43
C PHE A 299 -4.21 -11.43 -2.90
N LEU A 300 -4.17 -10.21 -3.44
CA LEU A 300 -4.67 -9.93 -4.77
C LEU A 300 -4.09 -10.83 -5.88
N PRO A 301 -2.76 -11.16 -5.91
CA PRO A 301 -2.23 -12.09 -6.91
C PRO A 301 -2.94 -13.45 -6.93
N GLN A 302 -3.28 -13.97 -5.76
CA GLN A 302 -3.95 -15.25 -5.60
C GLN A 302 -5.41 -15.14 -6.04
N VAL A 303 -6.11 -14.06 -5.67
CA VAL A 303 -7.50 -13.81 -6.09
C VAL A 303 -7.62 -13.75 -7.62
N VAL A 304 -6.67 -13.09 -8.30
CA VAL A 304 -6.65 -13.02 -9.76
C VAL A 304 -6.37 -14.40 -10.38
N LYS A 305 -5.51 -15.23 -9.77
CA LYS A 305 -5.32 -16.64 -10.18
C LYS A 305 -6.60 -17.47 -10.00
N SER A 306 -7.33 -17.30 -8.90
CA SER A 306 -8.63 -17.94 -8.68
C SER A 306 -9.65 -17.55 -9.75
N ALA A 307 -9.69 -16.26 -10.12
CA ALA A 307 -10.57 -15.75 -11.17
C ALA A 307 -10.34 -16.44 -12.51
N ARG A 308 -9.07 -16.70 -12.86
CA ARG A 308 -8.70 -17.43 -14.09
C ARG A 308 -9.29 -18.85 -14.11
N VAL A 309 -9.18 -19.57 -13.00
CA VAL A 309 -9.77 -20.92 -12.87
C VAL A 309 -11.30 -20.86 -13.03
N MET A 310 -11.94 -19.87 -12.40
CA MET A 310 -13.37 -19.62 -12.53
C MET A 310 -13.79 -19.35 -13.99
N LYS A 311 -13.07 -18.48 -14.71
CA LYS A 311 -13.36 -18.16 -16.11
C LYS A 311 -13.22 -19.39 -17.01
N GLN A 312 -12.17 -20.19 -16.82
CA GLN A 312 -11.97 -21.41 -17.60
C GLN A 312 -13.12 -22.42 -17.39
N ALA A 313 -13.58 -22.58 -16.14
CA ALA A 313 -14.74 -23.42 -15.82
C ALA A 313 -16.03 -22.91 -16.48
N VAL A 314 -16.29 -21.60 -16.42
CA VAL A 314 -17.47 -20.99 -17.05
C VAL A 314 -17.43 -21.12 -18.57
N ALA A 315 -16.27 -20.88 -19.20
CA ALA A 315 -16.07 -21.05 -20.63
C ALA A 315 -16.33 -22.50 -21.09
N TRP A 316 -15.97 -23.49 -20.27
CA TRP A 316 -16.31 -24.89 -20.52
C TRP A 316 -17.83 -25.14 -20.51
N LEU A 317 -18.57 -24.46 -19.61
CA LEU A 317 -20.02 -24.62 -19.47
C LEU A 317 -20.83 -23.86 -20.52
N GLU A 318 -20.27 -22.83 -21.16
CA GLU A 318 -20.97 -21.96 -22.12
C GLU A 318 -21.72 -22.71 -23.23
N PRO A 319 -21.10 -23.66 -23.97
CA PRO A 319 -21.80 -24.39 -25.03
C PRO A 319 -23.03 -25.15 -24.52
N TYR A 320 -22.96 -25.68 -23.30
CA TYR A 320 -24.07 -26.42 -22.67
C TYR A 320 -25.17 -25.49 -22.19
N MET A 321 -24.80 -24.33 -21.63
CA MET A 321 -25.76 -23.30 -21.24
C MET A 321 -26.48 -22.69 -22.44
N GLU A 322 -25.81 -22.48 -23.57
CA GLU A 322 -26.44 -21.98 -24.79
C GLU A 322 -27.43 -22.98 -25.39
N ALA A 323 -27.12 -24.27 -25.33
CA ALA A 323 -28.06 -25.33 -25.71
C ALA A 323 -29.30 -25.38 -24.79
N GLU A 324 -29.16 -24.96 -23.52
CA GLU A 324 -30.23 -24.93 -22.52
C GLU A 324 -31.07 -23.63 -22.51
N LYS A 325 -30.55 -22.52 -23.06
CA LYS A 325 -31.16 -21.16 -23.05
C LYS A 325 -32.54 -21.03 -23.70
N ALA A 326 -33.18 -22.13 -24.11
CA ALA A 326 -34.58 -22.17 -24.50
C ALA A 326 -35.58 -22.04 -23.31
N GLY A 327 -35.24 -21.36 -22.19
CA GLY A 327 -36.15 -21.37 -21.03
C GLY A 327 -36.07 -20.35 -19.89
N LYS A 328 -34.92 -19.74 -19.52
CA LYS A 328 -34.86 -18.69 -18.45
C LYS A 328 -33.52 -17.93 -18.46
N PRO A 329 -33.51 -16.59 -18.27
CA PRO A 329 -32.28 -15.80 -18.19
C PRO A 329 -31.48 -16.06 -16.90
N ARG A 330 -30.16 -15.88 -16.97
CA ARG A 330 -29.21 -16.00 -15.85
C ARG A 330 -29.51 -14.93 -14.79
N GLU A 331 -29.60 -15.30 -13.51
CA GLU A 331 -29.64 -14.34 -12.40
C GLU A 331 -28.19 -14.03 -11.99
N GLN A 332 -27.76 -12.79 -12.20
CA GLN A 332 -26.47 -12.27 -11.72
C GLN A 332 -26.70 -11.37 -10.50
N ALA A 333 -25.67 -11.17 -9.67
CA ALA A 333 -25.77 -10.32 -8.49
C ALA A 333 -25.97 -8.83 -8.83
N GLY A 334 -25.52 -8.41 -10.02
CA GLY A 334 -25.70 -7.08 -10.58
C GLY A 334 -24.80 -6.84 -11.79
N ARG A 335 -25.10 -5.80 -12.56
CA ARG A 335 -24.36 -5.36 -13.74
C ARG A 335 -23.61 -4.07 -13.47
N ILE A 336 -22.31 -4.07 -13.74
CA ILE A 336 -21.42 -2.95 -13.44
C ILE A 336 -20.70 -2.56 -14.72
N LEU A 337 -20.89 -1.32 -15.15
CA LEU A 337 -20.12 -0.75 -16.24
C LEU A 337 -18.84 -0.12 -15.69
N MET A 338 -17.70 -0.43 -16.27
CA MET A 338 -16.41 0.16 -15.92
C MET A 338 -15.78 0.85 -17.12
N ALA A 339 -15.21 2.03 -16.92
CA ALA A 339 -14.50 2.76 -17.95
C ALA A 339 -13.35 3.59 -17.37
N THR A 340 -12.21 3.62 -18.06
CA THR A 340 -11.22 4.68 -17.86
C THR A 340 -11.69 5.89 -18.66
N VAL A 341 -11.79 7.04 -17.98
CA VAL A 341 -12.41 8.25 -18.54
C VAL A 341 -11.67 8.78 -19.77
N LYS A 342 -12.37 9.64 -20.52
CA LYS A 342 -11.86 10.29 -21.72
C LYS A 342 -10.47 10.88 -21.52
N GLY A 343 -9.60 10.67 -22.51
CA GLY A 343 -8.23 11.17 -22.51
C GLY A 343 -7.23 10.45 -21.60
N ASP A 344 -7.67 9.49 -20.78
CA ASP A 344 -6.79 8.67 -19.94
C ASP A 344 -6.67 7.24 -20.50
N VAL A 345 -5.47 6.66 -20.37
CA VAL A 345 -5.08 5.40 -21.02
C VAL A 345 -4.73 4.28 -20.05
N HIS A 346 -4.63 4.57 -18.76
CA HIS A 346 -4.17 3.59 -17.77
C HIS A 346 -5.35 2.80 -17.21
N ASP A 347 -5.20 1.48 -17.15
CA ASP A 347 -6.29 0.58 -16.77
C ASP A 347 -5.90 -0.58 -15.85
N ILE A 348 -4.65 -0.66 -15.36
CA ILE A 348 -4.21 -1.73 -14.46
C ILE A 348 -5.16 -1.87 -13.26
N GLY A 349 -5.38 -0.78 -12.51
CA GLY A 349 -6.28 -0.77 -11.36
C GLY A 349 -7.74 -1.05 -11.73
N LYS A 350 -8.22 -0.55 -12.87
CA LYS A 350 -9.58 -0.85 -13.38
C LYS A 350 -9.74 -2.35 -13.65
N ASN A 351 -8.77 -2.96 -14.31
CA ASN A 351 -8.79 -4.38 -14.67
C ASN A 351 -8.78 -5.25 -13.41
N ILE A 352 -7.98 -4.87 -12.40
CA ILE A 352 -7.97 -5.52 -11.09
C ILE A 352 -9.36 -5.46 -10.44
N VAL A 353 -9.97 -4.28 -10.34
CA VAL A 353 -11.32 -4.11 -9.78
C VAL A 353 -12.35 -4.94 -10.56
N GLY A 354 -12.28 -4.94 -11.89
CA GLY A 354 -13.17 -5.73 -12.74
C GLY A 354 -13.07 -7.22 -12.47
N VAL A 355 -11.84 -7.76 -12.35
CA VAL A 355 -11.62 -9.17 -12.01
C VAL A 355 -12.17 -9.49 -10.61
N VAL A 356 -11.89 -8.66 -9.61
CA VAL A 356 -12.37 -8.85 -8.24
C VAL A 356 -13.90 -8.81 -8.16
N LEU A 357 -14.57 -7.95 -8.94
CA LEU A 357 -16.03 -7.93 -9.02
C LEU A 357 -16.59 -9.16 -9.75
N GLN A 358 -15.95 -9.62 -10.83
CA GLN A 358 -16.32 -10.87 -11.50
C GLN A 358 -16.20 -12.08 -10.58
N CYS A 359 -15.20 -12.09 -9.68
CA CYS A 359 -15.05 -13.11 -8.64
C CYS A 359 -16.25 -13.18 -7.68
N ASN A 360 -17.02 -12.10 -7.56
CA ASN A 360 -18.17 -11.98 -6.67
C ASN A 360 -19.51 -12.05 -7.44
N ASN A 361 -19.54 -12.72 -8.60
CA ASN A 361 -20.73 -12.95 -9.43
C ASN A 361 -21.41 -11.69 -9.98
N TYR A 362 -20.65 -10.61 -10.16
CA TYR A 362 -21.10 -9.42 -10.89
C TYR A 362 -20.77 -9.55 -12.38
N GLU A 363 -21.66 -9.08 -13.24
CA GLU A 363 -21.35 -8.89 -14.67
C GLU A 363 -20.63 -7.55 -14.83
N VAL A 364 -19.37 -7.61 -15.25
CA VAL A 364 -18.55 -6.41 -15.49
C VAL A 364 -18.45 -6.15 -16.99
N ILE A 365 -18.92 -4.99 -17.41
CA ILE A 365 -18.83 -4.49 -18.79
C ILE A 365 -17.73 -3.43 -18.83
N ASP A 366 -16.56 -3.81 -19.30
CA ASP A 366 -15.41 -2.92 -19.43
C ASP A 366 -15.38 -2.25 -20.81
N LEU A 367 -15.57 -0.93 -20.86
CA LEU A 367 -15.53 -0.15 -22.10
C LEU A 367 -14.10 0.18 -22.56
N GLY A 368 -13.09 -0.17 -21.76
CA GLY A 368 -11.68 0.10 -22.01
C GLY A 368 -11.27 1.50 -21.55
N VAL A 369 -10.43 2.14 -22.36
CA VAL A 369 -9.77 3.42 -22.04
C VAL A 369 -10.14 4.53 -23.00
N MET A 370 -9.89 5.77 -22.59
CA MET A 370 -10.25 6.99 -23.32
C MET A 370 -11.75 7.03 -23.71
N VAL A 371 -12.63 6.60 -22.81
CA VAL A 371 -14.06 6.44 -23.14
C VAL A 371 -14.81 7.76 -22.92
N PRO A 372 -15.45 8.34 -23.95
CA PRO A 372 -16.25 9.57 -23.81
C PRO A 372 -17.50 9.34 -22.94
N ALA A 373 -17.93 10.40 -22.23
CA ALA A 373 -19.12 10.36 -21.37
C ALA A 373 -20.37 9.83 -22.10
N ASP A 374 -20.65 10.29 -23.32
CA ASP A 374 -21.81 9.83 -24.10
C ASP A 374 -21.79 8.31 -24.31
N ARG A 375 -20.63 7.74 -24.65
CA ARG A 375 -20.48 6.29 -24.84
C ARG A 375 -20.68 5.52 -23.53
N ILE A 376 -20.16 6.05 -22.41
CA ILE A 376 -20.36 5.46 -21.07
C ILE A 376 -21.86 5.39 -20.76
N LEU A 377 -22.56 6.51 -20.94
CA LEU A 377 -23.97 6.63 -20.58
C LEU A 377 -24.90 5.88 -21.55
N ASP A 378 -24.57 5.85 -22.83
CA ASP A 378 -25.32 5.08 -23.83
C ASP A 378 -25.18 3.58 -23.58
N ALA A 379 -23.95 3.10 -23.33
CA ALA A 379 -23.72 1.71 -22.97
C ALA A 379 -24.40 1.33 -21.64
N ALA A 380 -24.41 2.24 -20.65
CA ALA A 380 -25.11 2.01 -19.38
C ALA A 380 -26.62 1.77 -19.59
N VAL A 381 -27.24 2.53 -20.50
CA VAL A 381 -28.66 2.35 -20.87
C VAL A 381 -28.88 1.08 -21.69
N GLU A 382 -28.03 0.84 -22.69
CA GLU A 382 -28.11 -0.34 -23.57
C GLU A 382 -28.04 -1.64 -22.78
N HIS A 383 -27.06 -1.74 -21.88
CA HIS A 383 -26.81 -2.94 -21.09
C HIS A 383 -27.64 -2.99 -19.80
N LYS A 384 -28.39 -1.93 -19.48
CA LYS A 384 -29.20 -1.78 -18.26
C LYS A 384 -28.37 -2.06 -17.01
N VAL A 385 -27.29 -1.30 -16.85
CA VAL A 385 -26.35 -1.52 -15.74
C VAL A 385 -26.90 -0.94 -14.44
N ASP A 386 -26.55 -1.58 -13.33
CA ASP A 386 -26.97 -1.18 -11.99
C ASP A 386 -26.00 -0.18 -11.36
N ILE A 387 -24.73 -0.15 -11.80
CA ILE A 387 -23.68 0.76 -11.30
C ILE A 387 -22.77 1.18 -12.46
N ILE A 388 -22.29 2.43 -12.44
CA ILE A 388 -21.20 2.92 -13.29
C ILE A 388 -19.96 3.16 -12.43
N GLY A 389 -18.80 2.62 -12.83
CA GLY A 389 -17.50 2.86 -12.22
C GLY A 389 -16.54 3.58 -13.17
N LEU A 390 -15.95 4.68 -12.70
CA LEU A 390 -14.98 5.49 -13.44
C LEU A 390 -13.59 5.35 -12.85
N SER A 391 -12.61 5.19 -13.74
CA SER A 391 -11.17 5.14 -13.40
C SER A 391 -10.41 6.30 -14.02
N GLY A 392 -9.41 6.82 -13.30
CA GLY A 392 -8.49 7.86 -13.79
C GLY A 392 -7.15 7.87 -13.04
N LEU A 393 -6.07 8.06 -13.78
CA LEU A 393 -4.69 8.15 -13.27
C LEU A 393 -4.18 9.59 -13.24
N ILE A 394 -4.53 10.42 -14.22
CA ILE A 394 -3.98 11.78 -14.34
C ILE A 394 -4.92 12.86 -13.80
N THR A 395 -4.39 14.06 -13.54
CA THR A 395 -5.20 15.13 -12.92
C THR A 395 -6.34 15.64 -13.82
N PRO A 396 -6.21 15.74 -15.16
CA PRO A 396 -7.34 16.08 -16.04
C PRO A 396 -8.52 15.09 -15.97
N SER A 397 -8.26 13.83 -15.63
CA SER A 397 -9.29 12.79 -15.49
C SER A 397 -10.32 13.13 -14.41
N LEU A 398 -9.95 13.93 -13.41
CA LEU A 398 -10.86 14.39 -12.36
C LEU A 398 -11.96 15.31 -12.90
N ASP A 399 -11.63 16.18 -13.86
CA ASP A 399 -12.62 17.06 -14.49
C ASP A 399 -13.58 16.26 -15.38
N GLU A 400 -13.07 15.25 -16.09
CA GLU A 400 -13.90 14.33 -16.86
C GLU A 400 -14.87 13.53 -15.96
N MET A 401 -14.44 13.11 -14.76
CA MET A 401 -15.35 12.45 -13.81
C MET A 401 -16.46 13.39 -13.31
N VAL A 402 -16.15 14.67 -13.08
CA VAL A 402 -17.17 15.69 -12.75
C VAL A 402 -18.13 15.87 -13.92
N PHE A 403 -17.61 15.92 -15.15
CA PHE A 403 -18.41 16.04 -16.37
C PHE A 403 -19.36 14.85 -16.56
N VAL A 404 -18.88 13.61 -16.38
CA VAL A 404 -19.73 12.41 -16.42
C VAL A 404 -20.82 12.48 -15.36
N GLY A 405 -20.50 12.87 -14.12
CA GLY A 405 -21.50 13.05 -13.06
C GLY A 405 -22.57 14.08 -13.42
N ALA A 406 -22.18 15.22 -13.98
CA ALA A 406 -23.10 16.25 -14.46
C ALA A 406 -23.99 15.75 -15.61
N GLU A 407 -23.44 14.97 -16.53
CA GLU A 407 -24.20 14.37 -17.64
C GLU A 407 -25.15 13.25 -17.18
N MET A 408 -24.77 12.48 -16.16
CA MET A 408 -25.67 11.53 -15.48
C MET A 408 -26.88 12.25 -14.87
N GLU A 409 -26.64 13.37 -14.17
CA GLU A 409 -27.71 14.21 -13.63
C GLU A 409 -28.61 14.77 -14.74
N ARG A 410 -28.01 15.33 -15.80
CA ARG A 410 -28.71 15.91 -16.96
C ARG A 410 -29.58 14.89 -17.69
N ARG A 411 -29.09 13.67 -17.86
CA ARG A 411 -29.81 12.54 -18.49
C ARG A 411 -30.76 11.82 -17.54
N GLY A 412 -30.78 12.19 -16.26
CA GLY A 412 -31.74 11.70 -15.28
C GLY A 412 -31.45 10.32 -14.71
N PHE A 413 -30.19 9.87 -14.74
CA PHE A 413 -29.76 8.65 -14.07
C PHE A 413 -30.02 8.74 -12.55
N ASP A 414 -30.25 7.58 -11.92
CA ASP A 414 -30.43 7.41 -10.47
C ASP A 414 -29.65 6.21 -9.90
N ILE A 415 -28.85 5.54 -10.75
CA ILE A 415 -27.94 4.45 -10.35
C ILE A 415 -26.68 4.99 -9.67
N PRO A 416 -26.02 4.21 -8.80
CA PRO A 416 -24.77 4.61 -8.16
C PRO A 416 -23.61 4.86 -9.15
N LEU A 417 -22.80 5.87 -8.83
CA LEU A 417 -21.54 6.22 -9.49
C LEU A 417 -20.36 5.93 -8.56
N LEU A 418 -19.47 5.02 -8.97
CA LEU A 418 -18.23 4.72 -8.28
C LEU A 418 -17.06 5.49 -8.90
N ILE A 419 -16.23 6.08 -8.04
CA ILE A 419 -15.04 6.84 -8.43
C ILE A 419 -13.79 6.18 -7.86
N GLY A 420 -12.80 5.88 -8.71
CA GLY A 420 -11.52 5.32 -8.30
C GLY A 420 -10.36 5.67 -9.24
N GLY A 421 -9.15 5.26 -8.87
CA GLY A 421 -7.90 5.54 -9.61
C GLY A 421 -6.97 6.52 -8.88
N ALA A 422 -5.72 6.61 -9.30
CA ALA A 422 -4.62 7.19 -8.50
C ALA A 422 -4.81 8.67 -8.12
N THR A 423 -5.41 9.48 -8.99
CA THR A 423 -5.66 10.91 -8.71
C THR A 423 -6.93 11.16 -7.93
N THR A 424 -7.80 10.16 -7.82
CA THR A 424 -9.07 10.30 -7.11
C THR A 424 -8.86 10.28 -5.60
N SER A 425 -9.75 10.96 -4.88
CA SER A 425 -9.71 10.98 -3.43
C SER A 425 -11.10 11.18 -2.86
N ARG A 426 -11.27 10.80 -1.59
CA ARG A 426 -12.51 11.05 -0.86
C ARG A 426 -12.88 12.53 -0.83
N THR A 427 -11.89 13.39 -0.59
CA THR A 427 -12.07 14.84 -0.54
C THR A 427 -12.49 15.41 -1.89
N HIS A 428 -11.79 15.04 -2.98
CA HIS A 428 -12.15 15.52 -4.32
C HIS A 428 -13.57 15.08 -4.70
N THR A 429 -13.89 13.80 -4.48
CA THR A 429 -15.21 13.24 -4.78
C THR A 429 -16.32 13.97 -4.02
N ALA A 430 -16.14 14.19 -2.72
CA ALA A 430 -17.10 14.91 -1.89
C ALA A 430 -17.25 16.39 -2.29
N VAL A 431 -16.17 17.07 -2.69
CA VAL A 431 -16.18 18.52 -2.94
C VAL A 431 -16.58 18.86 -4.38
N LYS A 432 -16.27 18.01 -5.36
CA LYS A 432 -16.38 18.34 -6.79
C LYS A 432 -17.32 17.40 -7.57
N ILE A 433 -17.29 16.10 -7.31
CA ILE A 433 -18.03 15.11 -8.12
C ILE A 433 -19.46 14.91 -7.60
N GLU A 434 -19.62 14.54 -6.33
CA GLU A 434 -20.96 14.28 -5.74
C GLU A 434 -21.92 15.48 -5.90
N PRO A 435 -21.49 16.75 -5.76
CA PRO A 435 -22.39 17.89 -5.98
C PRO A 435 -22.94 18.00 -7.40
N ALA A 436 -22.26 17.42 -8.39
CA ALA A 436 -22.64 17.41 -9.80
C ALA A 436 -23.66 16.30 -10.13
N TYR A 437 -23.78 15.27 -9.29
CA TYR A 437 -24.72 14.16 -9.45
C TYR A 437 -25.52 13.93 -8.16
N ARG A 438 -26.71 14.52 -8.06
CA ARG A 438 -27.54 14.54 -6.86
C ARG A 438 -28.64 13.50 -6.86
N ARG A 439 -29.08 13.06 -8.05
CA ARG A 439 -30.15 12.07 -8.22
C ARG A 439 -29.76 10.69 -7.73
N GLY A 440 -28.52 10.27 -7.95
CA GLY A 440 -27.97 9.01 -7.44
C GLY A 440 -26.94 9.22 -6.34
N SER A 441 -26.33 8.12 -5.90
CA SER A 441 -25.20 8.15 -4.96
C SER A 441 -23.87 8.20 -5.71
N THR A 442 -22.93 9.01 -5.23
CA THR A 442 -21.54 8.99 -5.68
C THR A 442 -20.65 8.46 -4.55
N THR A 443 -19.85 7.44 -4.82
CA THR A 443 -19.00 6.80 -3.80
C THR A 443 -17.57 6.65 -4.31
N TYR A 444 -16.63 7.25 -3.59
CA TYR A 444 -15.20 7.00 -3.75
C TYR A 444 -14.83 5.64 -3.19
N VAL A 445 -14.15 4.82 -3.99
CA VAL A 445 -13.64 3.50 -3.61
C VAL A 445 -12.12 3.54 -3.67
N VAL A 446 -11.48 3.12 -2.56
CA VAL A 446 -10.03 3.27 -2.36
C VAL A 446 -9.25 2.27 -3.22
N ASP A 447 -9.69 1.03 -3.23
CA ASP A 447 -8.94 -0.12 -3.75
C ASP A 447 -9.92 -1.23 -4.18
N ALA A 448 -9.41 -2.29 -4.80
CA ALA A 448 -10.26 -3.36 -5.31
C ALA A 448 -10.91 -4.18 -4.19
N SER A 449 -10.24 -4.33 -3.05
CA SER A 449 -10.77 -5.04 -1.89
C SER A 449 -12.05 -4.44 -1.34
N ARG A 450 -12.13 -3.10 -1.32
CA ARG A 450 -13.32 -2.38 -0.83
C ARG A 450 -14.42 -2.28 -1.88
N ALA A 451 -14.11 -2.47 -3.17
CA ALA A 451 -15.10 -2.39 -4.24
C ALA A 451 -16.25 -3.38 -4.03
N VAL A 452 -15.94 -4.61 -3.60
CA VAL A 452 -16.94 -5.68 -3.39
C VAL A 452 -17.96 -5.29 -2.33
N SER A 453 -17.50 -4.85 -1.16
CA SER A 453 -18.37 -4.50 -0.04
C SER A 453 -19.22 -3.27 -0.33
N VAL A 454 -18.65 -2.28 -1.04
CA VAL A 454 -19.37 -1.09 -1.49
C VAL A 454 -20.46 -1.46 -2.50
N VAL A 455 -20.13 -2.22 -3.54
CA VAL A 455 -21.09 -2.65 -4.57
C VAL A 455 -22.21 -3.48 -3.95
N SER A 456 -21.88 -4.48 -3.12
CA SER A 456 -22.86 -5.31 -2.42
C SER A 456 -23.80 -4.46 -1.56
N GLY A 457 -23.24 -3.51 -0.80
CA GLY A 457 -24.01 -2.59 0.02
C GLY A 457 -24.92 -1.64 -0.77
N LEU A 458 -24.55 -1.27 -1.99
CA LEU A 458 -25.33 -0.40 -2.88
C LEU A 458 -26.40 -1.15 -3.68
N LEU A 459 -26.22 -2.45 -3.92
CA LEU A 459 -27.21 -3.31 -4.58
C LEU A 459 -28.17 -3.99 -3.58
N SER A 460 -27.81 -4.04 -2.30
CA SER A 460 -28.64 -4.60 -1.23
C SER A 460 -29.99 -3.88 -1.10
N LYS A 461 -31.09 -4.63 -1.15
CA LYS A 461 -32.46 -4.10 -0.94
C LYS A 461 -32.67 -3.52 0.46
N THR A 462 -31.90 -3.97 1.45
CA THR A 462 -32.02 -3.56 2.86
C THR A 462 -31.03 -2.47 3.23
N ASP A 463 -29.81 -2.53 2.70
CA ASP A 463 -28.71 -1.69 3.16
C ASP A 463 -28.43 -0.50 2.26
N ARG A 464 -28.90 -0.50 1.00
CA ARG A 464 -28.65 0.58 0.03
C ARG A 464 -28.96 1.95 0.60
N ALA A 465 -30.19 2.18 1.05
CA ALA A 465 -30.61 3.50 1.55
C ALA A 465 -29.79 3.96 2.76
N LYS A 466 -29.39 3.03 3.63
CA LYS A 466 -28.56 3.30 4.81
C LYS A 466 -27.13 3.69 4.39
N ASN A 467 -26.55 2.94 3.46
CA ASN A 467 -25.19 3.18 2.96
C ASN A 467 -25.10 4.50 2.18
N GLU A 468 -26.06 4.76 1.29
CA GLU A 468 -26.14 6.02 0.54
C GLU A 468 -26.26 7.24 1.48
N ALA A 469 -27.10 7.13 2.53
CA ALA A 469 -27.24 8.19 3.52
C ALA A 469 -25.95 8.40 4.33
N ALA A 470 -25.30 7.31 4.77
CA ALA A 470 -24.05 7.39 5.52
C ALA A 470 -22.92 8.05 4.71
N THR A 471 -22.77 7.68 3.43
CA THR A 471 -21.79 8.30 2.53
C THR A 471 -22.09 9.77 2.29
N ARG A 472 -23.37 10.13 2.08
CA ARG A 472 -23.78 11.53 1.89
C ARG A 472 -23.47 12.39 3.12
N ASP A 473 -23.79 11.89 4.31
CA ASP A 473 -23.51 12.58 5.58
C ASP A 473 -21.99 12.77 5.80
N GLU A 474 -21.19 11.76 5.47
CA GLU A 474 -19.72 11.87 5.50
C GLU A 474 -19.25 12.98 4.54
N TYR A 475 -19.76 13.02 3.32
CA TYR A 475 -19.31 13.98 2.31
C TYR A 475 -19.72 15.42 2.64
N ILE A 476 -20.88 15.62 3.26
CA ILE A 476 -21.27 16.92 3.82
C ILE A 476 -20.24 17.39 4.84
N ARG A 477 -19.86 16.53 5.80
CA ARG A 477 -18.85 16.89 6.83
C ARG A 477 -17.50 17.24 6.20
N ILE A 478 -17.05 16.46 5.21
CA ILE A 478 -15.80 16.71 4.49
C ILE A 478 -15.84 18.07 3.77
N ARG A 479 -16.94 18.40 3.09
CA ARG A 479 -17.11 19.70 2.42
C ARG A 479 -17.03 20.86 3.41
N GLU A 480 -17.73 20.76 4.52
CA GLU A 480 -17.71 21.79 5.55
C GLU A 480 -16.31 21.97 6.16
N GLN A 481 -15.60 20.87 6.42
CA GLN A 481 -14.22 20.92 6.91
C GLN A 481 -13.27 21.54 5.88
N TYR A 482 -13.41 21.18 4.61
CA TYR A 482 -12.61 21.75 3.52
C TYR A 482 -12.83 23.26 3.38
N ALA A 483 -14.09 23.71 3.46
CA ALA A 483 -14.43 25.13 3.41
C ALA A 483 -13.79 25.92 4.57
N ARG A 484 -13.85 25.40 5.80
CA ARG A 484 -13.19 26.02 6.97
C ARG A 484 -11.66 26.08 6.82
N GLY A 485 -11.05 25.05 6.22
CA GLY A 485 -9.59 25.00 6.01
C GLY A 485 -9.06 25.97 4.95
N GLN A 486 -9.89 26.39 3.99
CA GLN A 486 -9.53 27.38 2.97
C GLN A 486 -9.26 28.77 3.58
N GLU A 487 -9.98 29.15 4.64
CA GLU A 487 -9.82 30.43 5.32
C GLU A 487 -8.48 30.55 6.07
N VAL A 488 -7.82 29.43 6.37
CA VAL A 488 -6.61 29.37 7.23
C VAL A 488 -5.30 29.42 6.42
N LYS A 489 -5.30 29.13 5.11
CA LYS A 489 -4.07 29.11 4.30
C LYS A 489 -3.75 30.49 3.73
N ALA A 490 -3.03 31.32 4.50
CA ALA A 490 -2.48 32.57 4.00
C ALA A 490 -1.54 32.31 2.79
N ARG A 491 -1.96 32.75 1.60
CA ARG A 491 -1.13 32.73 0.38
C ARG A 491 -0.32 34.02 0.29
N ALA A 492 0.94 33.92 -0.12
CA ALA A 492 1.71 35.07 -0.56
C ALA A 492 1.19 35.54 -1.92
N THR A 493 1.26 36.84 -2.20
CA THR A 493 1.05 37.35 -3.57
C THR A 493 2.15 36.79 -4.48
N LEU A 494 1.88 36.70 -5.79
CA LEU A 494 2.87 36.20 -6.74
C LEU A 494 4.17 37.03 -6.71
N ALA A 495 4.06 38.35 -6.58
CA ALA A 495 5.22 39.24 -6.44
C ALA A 495 6.07 38.90 -5.21
N GLN A 496 5.44 38.70 -4.05
CA GLN A 496 6.14 38.29 -2.81
C GLN A 496 6.80 36.92 -2.94
N ALA A 497 6.12 35.97 -3.60
CA ALA A 497 6.70 34.65 -3.84
C ALA A 497 7.93 34.72 -4.76
N ARG A 498 7.86 35.52 -5.83
CA ARG A 498 8.98 35.74 -6.76
C ARG A 498 10.17 36.46 -6.12
N GLU A 499 9.90 37.39 -5.20
CA GLU A 499 10.94 38.07 -4.44
C GLU A 499 11.66 37.09 -3.50
N ASN A 500 10.92 36.16 -2.89
CA ASN A 500 11.44 35.09 -2.04
C ASN A 500 11.87 33.82 -2.84
N ARG A 501 12.27 33.96 -4.10
CA ARG A 501 12.73 32.83 -4.93
C ARG A 501 14.03 32.21 -4.42
N PHE A 502 14.30 30.97 -4.83
CA PHE A 502 15.65 30.42 -4.69
C PHE A 502 16.59 31.15 -5.66
N ARG A 503 17.85 31.34 -5.26
CA ARG A 503 18.88 31.94 -6.09
C ARG A 503 20.09 31.01 -6.06
N ILE A 504 20.54 30.61 -7.24
CA ILE A 504 21.75 29.81 -7.42
C ILE A 504 22.92 30.58 -6.81
N ASP A 505 23.77 29.87 -6.05
CA ASP A 505 25.00 30.44 -5.52
C ASP A 505 25.98 30.68 -6.67
N PRO A 506 26.38 31.92 -6.97
CA PRO A 506 27.27 32.21 -8.10
C PRO A 506 28.68 31.62 -7.92
N THR A 507 29.02 31.10 -6.74
CA THR A 507 30.29 30.41 -6.48
C THR A 507 30.22 28.91 -6.78
N GLN A 508 29.02 28.34 -6.90
CA GLN A 508 28.86 26.93 -7.27
C GLN A 508 29.04 26.76 -8.79
N PRO A 509 29.87 25.80 -9.23
CA PRO A 509 30.02 25.52 -10.65
C PRO A 509 28.71 24.96 -11.20
N LEU A 510 28.17 25.60 -12.24
CA LEU A 510 27.06 25.06 -13.01
C LEU A 510 27.51 23.80 -13.78
N PRO A 511 26.56 22.91 -14.13
CA PRO A 511 26.84 21.79 -15.02
C PRO A 511 27.50 22.27 -16.31
N GLY A 512 28.57 21.58 -16.71
CA GLY A 512 29.24 21.87 -17.97
C GLY A 512 28.33 21.65 -19.18
N LYS A 513 28.81 22.12 -20.34
CA LYS A 513 28.14 21.90 -21.62
C LYS A 513 27.94 20.39 -21.90
N PRO A 514 26.74 19.94 -22.28
CA PRO A 514 26.49 18.56 -22.68
C PRO A 514 27.29 18.17 -23.93
N SER A 515 27.48 16.86 -24.15
CA SER A 515 28.28 16.35 -25.26
C SER A 515 27.70 16.67 -26.66
N PHE A 516 26.41 17.02 -26.74
CA PHE A 516 25.75 17.49 -27.96
C PHE A 516 24.58 18.43 -27.64
N ILE A 517 24.16 19.22 -28.63
CA ILE A 517 22.91 20.01 -28.63
C ILE A 517 21.97 19.42 -29.67
N GLY A 518 20.67 19.38 -29.37
CA GLY A 518 19.66 18.71 -30.19
C GLY A 518 19.27 17.35 -29.62
N VAL A 519 18.79 16.44 -30.47
CA VAL A 519 18.18 15.16 -30.06
C VAL A 519 19.03 13.95 -30.43
N LYS A 520 18.94 12.90 -29.62
CA LYS A 520 19.48 11.56 -29.89
C LYS A 520 18.42 10.52 -29.53
N SER A 521 18.11 9.64 -30.48
CA SER A 521 17.13 8.57 -30.31
C SER A 521 17.80 7.21 -30.04
N PHE A 522 17.02 6.32 -29.42
CA PHE A 522 17.35 4.94 -29.12
C PHE A 522 16.18 4.07 -29.58
N ASP A 523 16.37 3.33 -30.67
CA ASP A 523 15.28 2.59 -31.33
C ASP A 523 15.01 1.19 -30.74
N ALA A 524 15.95 0.65 -29.97
CA ALA A 524 15.85 -0.67 -29.33
C ALA A 524 16.85 -0.77 -28.18
N TRP A 525 16.52 -0.19 -27.03
CA TRP A 525 17.32 -0.37 -25.82
C TRP A 525 17.24 -1.83 -25.34
N ASP A 526 18.34 -2.36 -24.80
CA ASP A 526 18.38 -3.74 -24.32
C ASP A 526 17.47 -3.91 -23.10
N LEU A 527 16.40 -4.71 -23.24
CA LEU A 527 15.47 -5.00 -22.15
C LEU A 527 16.14 -5.67 -20.96
N LYS A 528 17.26 -6.38 -21.17
CA LYS A 528 18.01 -6.97 -20.07
C LYS A 528 18.69 -5.90 -19.21
N ASP A 529 19.28 -4.89 -19.84
CA ASP A 529 19.84 -3.74 -19.12
C ASP A 529 18.76 -3.01 -18.31
N LEU A 530 17.55 -2.86 -18.86
CA LEU A 530 16.43 -2.29 -18.13
C LEU A 530 15.96 -3.17 -16.96
N ALA A 531 15.89 -4.49 -17.16
CA ALA A 531 15.51 -5.44 -16.12
C ALA A 531 16.40 -5.35 -14.87
N ASP A 532 17.70 -5.09 -15.06
CA ASP A 532 18.68 -4.92 -13.98
C ASP A 532 18.50 -3.60 -13.21
N HIS A 533 17.67 -2.67 -13.70
CA HIS A 533 17.40 -1.36 -13.10
C HIS A 533 15.96 -1.21 -12.56
N ILE A 534 15.19 -2.30 -12.48
CA ILE A 534 13.81 -2.26 -11.98
C ILE A 534 13.78 -1.97 -10.48
N ASP A 535 13.02 -0.95 -10.07
CA ASP A 535 12.49 -0.86 -8.71
C ASP A 535 11.22 -1.74 -8.60
N TRP A 536 11.36 -2.82 -7.83
CA TRP A 536 10.30 -3.80 -7.59
C TRP A 536 9.29 -3.35 -6.52
N THR A 537 9.58 -2.30 -5.75
CA THR A 537 8.68 -1.85 -4.69
C THR A 537 7.30 -1.43 -5.25
N PRO A 538 7.20 -0.61 -6.31
CA PRO A 538 5.90 -0.25 -6.85
C PRO A 538 5.26 -1.39 -7.67
N PHE A 539 6.04 -2.38 -8.12
CA PHE A 539 5.48 -3.62 -8.69
C PHE A 539 4.62 -4.34 -7.64
N PHE A 540 5.14 -4.59 -6.44
CA PHE A 540 4.33 -5.20 -5.36
C PHE A 540 3.14 -4.33 -4.95
N ALA A 541 3.33 -3.00 -4.89
CA ALA A 541 2.25 -2.09 -4.55
C ALA A 541 1.08 -2.14 -5.56
N SER A 542 1.36 -2.29 -6.86
CA SER A 542 0.32 -2.47 -7.89
C SER A 542 -0.51 -3.75 -7.73
N TRP A 543 0.04 -4.73 -6.99
CA TRP A 543 -0.61 -5.98 -6.62
C TRP A 543 -1.16 -5.95 -5.18
N GLU A 544 -1.35 -4.76 -4.59
CA GLU A 544 -1.84 -4.57 -3.22
C GLU A 544 -0.97 -5.27 -2.14
N LEU A 545 0.29 -5.58 -2.46
CA LEU A 545 1.29 -6.09 -1.52
C LEU A 545 2.15 -4.94 -1.01
N ILE A 546 1.80 -4.40 0.17
CA ILE A 546 2.46 -3.24 0.75
C ILE A 546 3.74 -3.66 1.49
N GLY A 547 4.88 -3.24 0.96
CA GLY A 547 6.19 -3.47 1.57
C GLY A 547 7.31 -3.03 0.64
N ARG A 548 8.52 -2.81 1.18
CA ARG A 548 9.70 -2.43 0.39
C ARG A 548 10.43 -3.67 -0.11
N TYR A 549 10.82 -3.72 -1.37
CA TYR A 549 11.72 -4.77 -1.88
C TYR A 549 13.17 -4.52 -1.42
N PRO A 550 13.95 -5.57 -1.06
CA PRO A 550 13.60 -7.00 -1.02
C PRO A 550 12.93 -7.46 0.27
N LEU A 551 12.80 -6.60 1.29
CA LEU A 551 12.27 -6.95 2.62
C LEU A 551 10.88 -7.59 2.58
N ILE A 552 10.03 -7.19 1.65
CA ILE A 552 8.68 -7.76 1.46
C ILE A 552 8.72 -9.27 1.17
N LEU A 553 9.83 -9.79 0.60
CA LEU A 553 9.99 -11.22 0.34
C LEU A 553 10.23 -12.03 1.61
N GLU A 554 10.64 -11.38 2.70
CA GLU A 554 10.88 -12.00 4.00
C GLU A 554 9.72 -11.74 4.98
N ASP A 555 8.70 -10.99 4.56
CA ASP A 555 7.54 -10.67 5.39
C ASP A 555 6.80 -11.94 5.82
N GLU A 556 6.44 -12.01 7.10
CA GLU A 556 5.84 -13.22 7.69
C GLU A 556 4.38 -13.42 7.26
N ILE A 557 3.69 -12.34 6.85
CA ILE A 557 2.27 -12.35 6.46
C ILE A 557 2.14 -12.43 4.94
N VAL A 558 2.80 -11.51 4.22
CA VAL A 558 2.66 -11.38 2.77
C VAL A 558 3.80 -12.03 1.99
N GLY A 559 4.89 -12.43 2.65
CA GLY A 559 6.12 -12.82 1.97
C GLY A 559 6.00 -14.07 1.12
N GLU A 560 5.12 -15.02 1.45
CA GLU A 560 4.84 -16.17 0.58
C GLU A 560 4.22 -15.73 -0.75
N ALA A 561 3.13 -14.95 -0.68
CA ALA A 561 2.48 -14.43 -1.87
C ALA A 561 3.41 -13.49 -2.67
N ALA A 562 4.24 -12.70 -1.99
CA ALA A 562 5.24 -11.84 -2.63
C ALA A 562 6.31 -12.66 -3.37
N ARG A 563 6.84 -13.74 -2.75
CA ARG A 563 7.80 -14.64 -3.40
C ARG A 563 7.19 -15.34 -4.62
N ASP A 564 5.98 -15.86 -4.49
CA ASP A 564 5.29 -16.54 -5.61
C ASP A 564 5.04 -15.57 -6.77
N LEU A 565 4.50 -14.38 -6.49
CA LEU A 565 4.30 -13.34 -7.51
C LEU A 565 5.63 -12.94 -8.16
N PHE A 566 6.70 -12.81 -7.37
CA PHE A 566 8.02 -12.41 -7.88
C PHE A 566 8.62 -13.49 -8.79
N GLU A 567 8.49 -14.76 -8.44
CA GLU A 567 8.93 -15.85 -9.32
C GLU A 567 8.17 -15.85 -10.65
N ASP A 568 6.84 -15.69 -10.61
CA ASP A 568 6.02 -15.56 -11.82
C ASP A 568 6.44 -14.35 -12.67
N ALA A 569 6.69 -13.20 -12.02
CA ALA A 569 7.16 -11.98 -12.66
C ALA A 569 8.51 -12.18 -13.35
N LYS A 570 9.47 -12.83 -12.70
CA LYS A 570 10.78 -13.15 -13.31
C LYS A 570 10.64 -14.11 -14.50
N LEU A 571 9.77 -15.11 -14.40
CA LEU A 571 9.50 -16.05 -15.50
C LEU A 571 8.87 -15.33 -16.70
N MET A 572 7.88 -14.47 -16.46
CA MET A 572 7.26 -13.64 -17.49
C MET A 572 8.28 -12.66 -18.10
N LEU A 573 9.07 -11.97 -17.26
CA LEU A 573 10.10 -11.03 -17.70
C LEU A 573 11.16 -11.70 -18.56
N LYS A 574 11.59 -12.91 -18.20
CA LYS A 574 12.50 -13.72 -19.02
C LYS A 574 11.90 -13.98 -20.40
N ARG A 575 10.62 -14.34 -20.49
CA ARG A 575 9.94 -14.55 -21.78
C ARG A 575 9.81 -13.27 -22.58
N ILE A 576 9.44 -12.16 -21.93
CA ILE A 576 9.39 -10.83 -22.55
C ILE A 576 10.73 -10.50 -23.24
N ILE A 577 11.84 -10.76 -22.56
CA ILE A 577 13.20 -10.50 -23.07
C ILE A 577 13.57 -11.49 -24.20
N ASP A 578 13.44 -12.80 -23.95
CA ASP A 578 13.88 -13.83 -24.89
C ASP A 578 13.06 -13.84 -26.19
N GLU A 579 11.74 -13.70 -26.07
CA GLU A 579 10.80 -13.68 -27.19
C GLU A 579 10.62 -12.27 -27.78
N LYS A 580 11.25 -11.24 -27.20
CA LYS A 580 11.19 -9.84 -27.62
C LYS A 580 9.76 -9.32 -27.77
N TRP A 581 8.93 -9.58 -26.77
CA TRP A 581 7.53 -9.14 -26.76
C TRP A 581 7.40 -7.62 -26.81
N PHE A 582 8.34 -6.91 -26.18
CA PHE A 582 8.34 -5.46 -26.10
C PHE A 582 9.54 -4.86 -26.81
N THR A 583 9.42 -3.60 -27.24
CA THR A 583 10.56 -2.81 -27.74
C THR A 583 10.70 -1.53 -26.92
N ALA A 584 11.83 -1.37 -26.24
CA ALA A 584 12.14 -0.15 -25.51
C ALA A 584 12.70 0.93 -26.46
N LYS A 585 11.97 2.04 -26.59
CA LYS A 585 12.37 3.20 -27.40
C LYS A 585 12.46 4.46 -26.55
N GLY A 586 13.45 5.29 -26.85
CA GLY A 586 13.68 6.51 -26.09
C GLY A 586 14.29 7.62 -26.93
N VAL A 587 14.06 8.85 -26.52
CA VAL A 587 14.71 10.02 -27.09
C VAL A 587 15.14 10.94 -25.95
N VAL A 588 16.33 11.49 -26.09
CA VAL A 588 16.89 12.49 -25.19
C VAL A 588 17.37 13.68 -26.00
N GLY A 589 17.29 14.87 -25.43
CA GLY A 589 17.89 16.05 -26.05
C GLY A 589 18.36 17.08 -25.03
N PHE A 590 19.28 17.93 -25.47
CA PHE A 590 19.83 19.02 -24.68
C PHE A 590 19.86 20.31 -25.47
N TRP A 591 19.62 21.42 -24.78
CA TRP A 591 19.61 22.75 -25.37
C TRP A 591 20.15 23.78 -24.39
N PRO A 592 20.79 24.85 -24.89
CA PRO A 592 21.11 26.00 -24.06
C PRO A 592 19.82 26.60 -23.51
N ALA A 593 19.81 26.92 -22.22
CA ALA A 593 18.63 27.38 -21.52
C ALA A 593 18.93 28.56 -20.59
N ARG A 594 17.91 29.36 -20.30
CA ARG A 594 18.01 30.50 -19.38
C ARG A 594 16.72 30.67 -18.61
N ALA A 595 16.82 30.96 -17.32
CA ALA A 595 15.66 31.35 -16.54
C ALA A 595 15.17 32.75 -16.95
N ASP A 596 13.85 32.90 -17.09
CA ASP A 596 13.17 34.17 -17.31
C ASP A 596 11.96 34.24 -16.36
N GLY A 597 12.23 34.76 -15.15
CA GLY A 597 11.25 34.76 -14.07
C GLY A 597 10.90 33.35 -13.60
N ASP A 598 9.66 32.93 -13.87
CA ASP A 598 9.16 31.60 -13.50
C ASP A 598 9.26 30.59 -14.66
N ASP A 599 9.78 31.00 -15.81
CA ASP A 599 9.86 30.18 -17.01
C ASP A 599 11.31 29.82 -17.35
N VAL A 600 11.50 28.83 -18.22
CA VAL A 600 12.78 28.46 -18.80
C VAL A 600 12.73 28.64 -20.32
N ILE A 601 13.56 29.56 -20.83
CA ILE A 601 13.75 29.79 -22.26
C ILE A 601 14.70 28.74 -22.81
N VAL A 602 14.36 28.15 -23.96
CA VAL A 602 15.16 27.15 -24.66
C VAL A 602 15.61 27.69 -26.01
N PHE A 603 16.92 27.64 -26.28
CA PHE A 603 17.52 28.21 -27.48
C PHE A 603 17.91 27.13 -28.50
N ALA A 604 17.96 27.51 -29.78
CA ALA A 604 18.36 26.62 -30.88
C ALA A 604 19.80 26.12 -30.74
N ASP A 605 20.71 27.00 -30.32
CA ASP A 605 22.14 26.77 -30.24
C ASP A 605 22.81 27.75 -29.26
N GLU A 606 24.14 27.67 -29.14
CA GLU A 606 24.96 28.44 -28.20
C GLU A 606 24.93 29.96 -28.43
N SER A 607 24.51 30.44 -29.60
CA SER A 607 24.36 31.89 -29.82
C SER A 607 23.31 32.48 -28.90
N ARG A 608 22.31 31.67 -28.49
CA ARG A 608 21.15 32.08 -27.71
C ARG A 608 20.35 33.23 -28.36
N ASP A 609 20.41 33.34 -29.69
CA ASP A 609 19.73 34.37 -30.47
C ASP A 609 18.27 33.99 -30.84
N ALA A 610 17.97 32.68 -30.90
CA ALA A 610 16.67 32.16 -31.32
C ALA A 610 16.05 31.27 -30.24
N GLU A 611 14.96 31.74 -29.64
CA GLU A 611 14.08 30.95 -28.76
C GLU A 611 13.28 29.93 -29.61
N ILE A 612 13.43 28.63 -29.31
CA ILE A 612 12.73 27.54 -30.01
C ILE A 612 11.58 26.96 -29.17
N ALA A 613 11.62 27.18 -27.86
CA ALA A 613 10.61 26.77 -26.91
C ALA A 613 10.77 27.52 -25.59
N ARG A 614 9.72 27.45 -24.78
CA ARG A 614 9.67 27.92 -23.41
C ARG A 614 8.93 26.90 -22.58
N PHE A 615 9.52 26.51 -21.45
CA PHE A 615 8.84 25.71 -20.45
C PHE A 615 8.32 26.63 -19.36
N HIS A 616 7.02 26.51 -19.06
CA HIS A 616 6.35 27.29 -18.04
C HIS A 616 6.36 26.54 -16.73
N THR A 617 6.89 27.15 -15.67
CA THR A 617 6.93 26.52 -14.34
C THR A 617 6.05 27.26 -13.34
N LEU A 618 5.59 26.57 -12.31
CA LEU A 618 4.75 27.16 -11.28
C LEU A 618 5.55 27.45 -10.01
N ARG A 619 5.36 28.65 -9.47
CA ARG A 619 5.96 29.06 -8.20
C ARG A 619 5.09 28.73 -7.01
N GLN A 620 5.68 28.15 -5.97
CA GLN A 620 5.00 27.95 -4.69
C GLN A 620 4.47 29.29 -4.13
N GLN A 621 3.18 29.39 -3.79
CA GLN A 621 2.57 30.60 -3.21
C GLN A 621 2.19 30.47 -1.73
N ILE A 622 2.58 29.37 -1.07
CA ILE A 622 2.38 29.23 0.38
C ILE A 622 3.30 30.21 1.08
N LYS A 623 2.77 31.01 2.03
CA LYS A 623 3.59 31.93 2.82
C LYS A 623 4.59 31.14 3.66
N LYS A 624 5.89 31.33 3.40
CA LYS A 624 6.98 30.69 4.15
C LYS A 624 7.28 31.53 5.40
N SER A 625 7.41 30.89 6.56
CA SER A 625 7.67 31.55 7.86
C SER A 625 9.08 31.31 8.40
N ASN A 626 9.87 30.47 7.74
CA ASN A 626 11.15 29.94 8.22
C ASN A 626 12.34 30.30 7.33
N GLY A 627 12.25 31.38 6.56
CA GLY A 627 13.31 31.80 5.63
C GLY A 627 13.53 30.88 4.43
N LYS A 628 12.71 29.83 4.26
CA LYS A 628 12.77 28.98 3.07
C LYS A 628 12.25 29.73 1.84
N PRO A 629 12.83 29.48 0.65
CA PRO A 629 12.37 30.10 -0.58
C PRO A 629 11.00 29.54 -1.02
N ASN A 630 10.33 30.33 -1.85
CA ASN A 630 9.19 29.94 -2.65
C ASN A 630 9.70 29.41 -3.99
N LEU A 631 9.90 28.10 -4.08
CA LEU A 631 10.53 27.42 -5.21
C LEU A 631 9.68 27.49 -6.49
N ALA A 632 10.35 27.61 -7.63
CA ALA A 632 9.89 27.28 -8.97
C ALA A 632 11.00 26.46 -9.68
N LEU A 633 10.66 25.63 -10.67
CA LEU A 633 11.70 24.83 -11.36
C LEU A 633 12.67 25.71 -12.14
N SER A 634 12.24 26.88 -12.62
CA SER A 634 13.12 27.85 -13.28
C SER A 634 14.25 28.36 -12.39
N ASP A 635 14.09 28.31 -11.06
CA ASP A 635 15.11 28.78 -10.11
C ASP A 635 16.42 27.96 -10.18
N PHE A 636 16.38 26.76 -10.79
CA PHE A 636 17.53 25.86 -10.95
C PHE A 636 18.19 25.95 -12.34
N ILE A 637 17.83 26.99 -13.11
CA ILE A 637 18.52 27.38 -14.35
C ILE A 637 19.06 28.80 -14.16
N ALA A 638 20.27 29.06 -14.63
CA ALA A 638 20.89 30.37 -14.47
C ALA A 638 20.13 31.47 -15.26
N GLU A 639 19.95 32.64 -14.63
CA GLU A 639 19.45 33.86 -15.30
C GLU A 639 20.54 34.48 -16.20
N GLU A 640 21.80 34.31 -15.80
CA GLU A 640 23.00 34.80 -16.49
C GLU A 640 24.05 33.68 -16.55
N GLY A 641 24.79 33.60 -17.66
CA GLY A 641 25.81 32.57 -17.89
C GLY A 641 25.35 31.42 -18.79
N ASP A 642 26.24 30.46 -19.00
CA ASP A 642 25.99 29.30 -19.85
C ASP A 642 25.37 28.16 -19.05
N ASP A 643 24.06 27.99 -19.17
CA ASP A 643 23.31 26.87 -18.59
C ASP A 643 22.49 26.12 -19.64
N TYR A 644 22.03 24.92 -19.31
CA TYR A 644 21.39 23.99 -20.23
C TYR A 644 20.21 23.28 -19.58
N ILE A 645 19.28 22.82 -20.41
CA ILE A 645 18.19 21.95 -20.00
C ILE A 645 18.20 20.69 -20.85
N GLY A 646 17.94 19.55 -20.21
CA GLY A 646 17.68 18.31 -20.92
C GLY A 646 16.19 17.99 -20.95
N ALA A 647 15.78 17.13 -21.88
CA ALA A 647 14.46 16.50 -21.87
C ALA A 647 14.56 15.06 -22.36
N PHE A 648 13.62 14.22 -21.94
CA PHE A 648 13.50 12.85 -22.41
C PHE A 648 12.05 12.41 -22.58
N ALA A 649 11.87 11.41 -23.44
CA ALA A 649 10.66 10.61 -23.55
C ALA A 649 11.07 9.16 -23.84
N VAL A 650 10.63 8.23 -22.99
CA VAL A 650 10.95 6.80 -23.07
C VAL A 650 9.68 5.97 -22.96
N THR A 651 9.67 4.81 -23.61
CA THR A 651 8.61 3.81 -23.49
C THR A 651 9.19 2.41 -23.62
N ALA A 652 8.67 1.49 -22.82
CA ALA A 652 8.87 0.05 -23.00
C ALA A 652 7.58 -0.63 -23.50
N GLY A 653 6.53 0.14 -23.81
CA GLY A 653 5.18 -0.36 -24.09
C GLY A 653 4.90 -0.73 -25.54
N HIS A 654 5.87 -0.62 -26.46
CA HIS A 654 5.66 -1.07 -27.85
C HIS A 654 5.48 -2.59 -27.89
N GLY A 655 4.27 -3.06 -28.21
CA GLY A 655 3.87 -4.47 -28.17
C GLY A 655 3.09 -4.88 -26.91
N GLU A 656 3.09 -4.04 -25.86
CA GLU A 656 2.41 -4.32 -24.58
C GLU A 656 0.91 -4.60 -24.75
N LEU A 657 0.20 -3.72 -25.46
CA LEU A 657 -1.24 -3.83 -25.65
C LEU A 657 -1.63 -5.10 -26.42
N GLU A 658 -0.82 -5.54 -27.38
CA GLU A 658 -1.06 -6.75 -28.16
C GLU A 658 -0.90 -8.01 -27.29
N ILE A 659 0.14 -8.04 -26.46
CA ILE A 659 0.40 -9.15 -25.53
C ILE A 659 -0.67 -9.21 -24.43
N ALA A 660 -1.01 -8.07 -23.82
CA ALA A 660 -2.07 -8.00 -22.82
C ALA A 660 -3.42 -8.47 -23.41
N LYS A 661 -3.74 -8.03 -24.64
CA LYS A 661 -4.94 -8.48 -25.35
C LYS A 661 -4.91 -9.99 -25.61
N ARG A 662 -3.78 -10.54 -26.07
CA ARG A 662 -3.63 -11.99 -26.31
C ARG A 662 -3.94 -12.81 -25.06
N PHE A 663 -3.50 -12.38 -23.88
CA PHE A 663 -3.82 -13.05 -22.61
C PHE A 663 -5.29 -12.88 -22.23
N LYS A 664 -5.87 -11.67 -22.38
CA LYS A 664 -7.30 -11.41 -22.13
C LYS A 664 -8.21 -12.27 -23.03
N ASP A 665 -7.91 -12.34 -24.32
CA ASP A 665 -8.65 -13.16 -25.30
C ASP A 665 -8.58 -14.66 -24.97
N ALA A 666 -7.52 -15.08 -24.26
CA ALA A 666 -7.36 -16.45 -23.74
C ALA A 666 -7.93 -16.65 -22.32
N GLY A 667 -8.57 -15.63 -21.73
CA GLY A 667 -9.12 -15.69 -20.37
C GLY A 667 -8.08 -15.67 -19.24
N ASP A 668 -6.83 -15.29 -19.52
CA ASP A 668 -5.74 -15.22 -18.55
C ASP A 668 -5.50 -13.78 -18.08
N ASP A 669 -6.41 -13.25 -17.27
CA ASP A 669 -6.27 -11.88 -16.74
C ASP A 669 -5.03 -11.71 -15.87
N TYR A 670 -4.60 -12.78 -15.19
CA TYR A 670 -3.39 -12.77 -14.37
C TYR A 670 -2.17 -12.41 -15.20
N SER A 671 -1.95 -13.14 -16.30
CA SER A 671 -0.80 -12.91 -17.18
C SER A 671 -0.93 -11.60 -17.97
N ALA A 672 -2.16 -11.17 -18.28
CA ALA A 672 -2.41 -9.87 -18.89
C ALA A 672 -1.96 -8.72 -17.96
N ILE A 673 -2.40 -8.73 -16.70
CA ILE A 673 -2.02 -7.72 -15.69
C ILE A 673 -0.52 -7.79 -15.40
N LEU A 674 0.05 -8.99 -15.29
CA LEU A 674 1.47 -9.18 -15.04
C LEU A 674 2.35 -8.62 -16.16
N ALA A 675 1.97 -8.86 -17.43
CA ALA A 675 2.69 -8.33 -18.58
C ALA A 675 2.64 -6.80 -18.65
N THR A 676 1.47 -6.20 -18.43
CA THR A 676 1.28 -4.74 -18.37
C THR A 676 2.06 -4.12 -17.21
N ALA A 677 2.02 -4.71 -16.01
CA ALA A 677 2.79 -4.24 -14.86
C ALA A 677 4.31 -4.30 -15.11
N LEU A 678 4.80 -5.34 -15.79
CA LEU A 678 6.22 -5.45 -16.17
C LEU A 678 6.63 -4.46 -17.25
N ALA A 679 5.75 -4.16 -18.22
CA ALA A 679 6.01 -3.11 -19.21
C ALA A 679 6.19 -1.74 -18.51
N ASP A 680 5.32 -1.43 -17.55
CA ASP A 680 5.41 -0.22 -16.73
C ASP A 680 6.72 -0.16 -15.93
N ARG A 681 7.11 -1.27 -15.28
CA ARG A 681 8.41 -1.37 -14.59
C ARG A 681 9.61 -1.15 -15.52
N LEU A 682 9.55 -1.67 -16.74
CA LEU A 682 10.61 -1.48 -17.74
C LEU A 682 10.67 -0.03 -18.23
N ALA A 683 9.53 0.66 -18.36
CA ALA A 683 9.51 2.07 -18.75
C ALA A 683 10.13 2.98 -17.66
N GLU A 684 9.81 2.73 -16.39
CA GLU A 684 10.43 3.44 -15.25
C GLU A 684 11.92 3.13 -15.12
N ALA A 685 12.30 1.86 -15.29
CA ALA A 685 13.72 1.46 -15.32
C ALA A 685 14.47 2.14 -16.48
N PHE A 686 13.81 2.36 -17.62
CA PHE A 686 14.41 3.11 -18.73
C PHE A 686 14.59 4.59 -18.38
N ALA A 687 13.64 5.22 -17.71
CA ALA A 687 13.80 6.59 -17.25
C ALA A 687 14.99 6.73 -16.29
N GLU A 688 15.16 5.82 -15.34
CA GLU A 688 16.29 5.79 -14.40
C GLU A 688 17.63 5.51 -15.12
N ARG A 689 17.66 4.48 -15.96
CA ARG A 689 18.86 4.06 -16.70
C ARG A 689 19.34 5.13 -17.67
N LEU A 690 18.42 5.75 -18.40
CA LEU A 690 18.73 6.86 -19.30
C LEU A 690 19.19 8.08 -18.52
N HIS A 691 18.56 8.40 -17.37
CA HIS A 691 19.02 9.49 -16.53
C HIS A 691 20.44 9.27 -16.04
N LYS A 692 20.80 8.06 -15.59
CA LYS A 692 22.19 7.71 -15.26
C LYS A 692 23.15 7.91 -16.44
N GLU A 693 22.77 7.49 -17.65
CA GLU A 693 23.56 7.72 -18.87
C GLU A 693 23.72 9.21 -19.17
N VAL A 694 22.69 10.01 -18.92
CA VAL A 694 22.73 11.47 -19.06
C VAL A 694 23.75 12.09 -18.11
N ARG A 695 23.69 11.76 -16.82
CA ARG A 695 24.59 12.33 -15.82
C ARG A 695 26.05 11.95 -16.07
N THR A 696 26.29 10.69 -16.44
CA THR A 696 27.65 10.13 -16.55
C THR A 696 28.30 10.33 -17.91
N GLN A 697 27.52 10.34 -19.00
CA GLN A 697 28.07 10.31 -20.37
C GLN A 697 27.51 11.39 -21.28
N LEU A 698 26.18 11.53 -21.39
CA LEU A 698 25.59 12.36 -22.45
C LEU A 698 25.64 13.86 -22.09
N TRP A 699 25.30 14.21 -20.86
CA TRP A 699 25.58 15.53 -20.28
C TRP A 699 26.95 15.50 -19.59
N GLY A 700 27.22 14.45 -18.82
CA GLY A 700 28.58 14.15 -18.33
C GLY A 700 29.05 15.03 -17.17
N TYR A 701 28.14 15.69 -16.45
CA TYR A 701 28.49 16.49 -15.28
C TYR A 701 28.88 15.64 -14.05
N ALA A 702 28.59 14.34 -14.06
CA ALA A 702 28.94 13.39 -13.01
C ALA A 702 29.63 12.13 -13.59
N ALA A 703 30.68 12.30 -14.38
CA ALA A 703 31.36 11.20 -15.09
C ALA A 703 31.92 10.10 -14.17
N ASP A 704 32.27 10.43 -12.93
CA ASP A 704 32.83 9.51 -11.93
C ASP A 704 31.74 8.88 -11.01
N GLU A 705 30.45 9.06 -11.31
CA GLU A 705 29.35 8.49 -10.53
C GLU A 705 29.38 6.95 -10.53
N THR A 706 29.30 6.35 -9.34
CA THR A 706 29.31 4.88 -9.14
C THR A 706 28.08 4.37 -8.40
N SER A 707 26.94 5.06 -8.57
CA SER A 707 25.69 4.76 -7.86
C SER A 707 25.19 3.34 -8.12
N SER A 708 24.88 2.64 -7.03
CA SER A 708 24.15 1.36 -7.02
C SER A 708 22.67 1.56 -7.34
N ILE A 709 21.92 0.48 -7.55
CA ILE A 709 20.46 0.58 -7.78
C ILE A 709 19.75 1.20 -6.57
N ASP A 710 20.16 0.87 -5.34
CA ASP A 710 19.59 1.48 -4.13
C ASP A 710 19.89 2.98 -4.04
N ASP A 711 21.08 3.41 -4.46
CA ASP A 711 21.43 4.83 -4.54
C ASP A 711 20.57 5.55 -5.58
N LEU A 712 20.29 4.91 -6.72
CA LEU A 712 19.41 5.46 -7.75
C LEU A 712 17.98 5.63 -7.25
N ILE A 713 17.41 4.59 -6.60
CA ILE A 713 16.05 4.61 -6.04
C ILE A 713 15.92 5.67 -4.94
N THR A 714 16.96 5.86 -4.12
CA THR A 714 16.96 6.87 -3.06
C THR A 714 17.41 8.26 -3.53
N GLU A 715 17.56 8.44 -4.85
CA GLU A 715 17.95 9.70 -5.50
C GLU A 715 19.28 10.27 -4.99
N GLN A 716 20.24 9.42 -4.62
CA GLN A 716 21.58 9.82 -4.20
C GLN A 716 22.49 10.10 -5.41
N TYR A 717 22.12 11.12 -6.17
CA TYR A 717 22.89 11.67 -7.30
C TYR A 717 22.61 13.17 -7.45
N GLN A 718 23.45 13.87 -8.22
CA GLN A 718 23.23 15.28 -8.55
C GLN A 718 22.25 15.44 -9.71
N GLY A 719 21.38 16.44 -9.61
CA GLY A 719 20.37 16.77 -10.61
C GLY A 719 19.07 16.00 -10.43
N ILE A 720 18.04 16.42 -11.18
CA ILE A 720 16.67 15.90 -11.07
C ILE A 720 16.04 15.70 -12.44
N ARG A 721 15.00 14.86 -12.48
CA ARG A 721 14.26 14.54 -13.71
C ARG A 721 12.75 14.83 -13.65
N PRO A 722 12.31 16.07 -13.34
CA PRO A 722 10.90 16.34 -13.09
C PRO A 722 10.02 16.09 -14.32
N ALA A 723 8.91 15.39 -14.11
CA ALA A 723 7.95 15.02 -15.15
C ALA A 723 6.66 15.86 -15.05
N PRO A 724 6.15 16.42 -16.17
CA PRO A 724 4.86 17.12 -16.19
C PRO A 724 3.70 16.25 -15.68
N GLY A 725 2.97 16.74 -14.69
CA GLY A 725 1.91 16.05 -13.93
C GLY A 725 2.29 15.72 -12.49
N TYR A 726 3.59 15.69 -12.16
CA TYR A 726 4.05 15.55 -10.78
C TYR A 726 3.90 16.87 -10.00
N PRO A 727 3.88 16.85 -8.65
CA PRO A 727 3.68 18.07 -7.85
C PRO A 727 4.69 19.20 -8.10
N ALA A 728 5.91 18.88 -8.56
CA ALA A 728 6.92 19.87 -8.91
C ALA A 728 6.64 20.59 -10.24
N GLN A 729 5.91 19.95 -11.16
CA GLN A 729 5.47 20.50 -12.44
C GLN A 729 4.07 19.96 -12.77
N PRO A 730 3.00 20.44 -12.11
CA PRO A 730 1.70 19.79 -12.18
C PRO A 730 0.96 20.03 -13.50
N ASP A 731 1.42 20.98 -14.32
CA ASP A 731 0.79 21.28 -15.61
C ASP A 731 1.10 20.21 -16.65
N HIS A 732 0.08 19.45 -17.06
CA HIS A 732 0.20 18.39 -18.05
C HIS A 732 0.46 18.92 -19.48
N THR A 733 0.09 20.17 -19.78
CA THR A 733 0.21 20.75 -21.12
C THR A 733 1.66 20.95 -21.56
N GLU A 734 2.59 21.04 -20.61
CA GLU A 734 4.04 21.14 -20.84
C GLU A 734 4.61 19.91 -21.58
N LYS A 735 3.91 18.77 -21.56
CA LYS A 735 4.27 17.61 -22.41
C LYS A 735 4.22 17.95 -23.89
N ALA A 736 3.35 18.86 -24.33
CA ALA A 736 3.28 19.27 -25.74
C ALA A 736 4.59 19.93 -26.20
N THR A 737 5.12 20.84 -25.39
CA THR A 737 6.41 21.50 -25.65
C THR A 737 7.53 20.48 -25.66
N LEU A 738 7.56 19.58 -24.67
CA LEU A 738 8.54 18.51 -24.55
C LEU A 738 8.52 17.57 -25.77
N PHE A 739 7.35 17.08 -26.17
CA PHE A 739 7.17 16.18 -27.31
C PHE A 739 7.58 16.83 -28.62
N ARG A 740 7.26 18.12 -28.80
CA ARG A 740 7.66 18.89 -29.98
C ARG A 740 9.18 19.05 -30.07
N LEU A 741 9.84 19.40 -28.97
CA LEU A 741 11.30 19.55 -28.95
C LEU A 741 12.03 18.24 -29.23
N LEU A 742 11.55 17.15 -28.63
CA LEU A 742 12.13 15.82 -28.81
C LEU A 742 11.73 15.14 -30.12
N GLN A 743 10.71 15.65 -30.82
CA GLN A 743 10.03 14.95 -31.91
C GLN A 743 9.66 13.52 -31.50
N ALA A 744 9.08 13.37 -30.29
CA ALA A 744 8.92 12.08 -29.62
C ALA A 744 8.08 11.06 -30.42
N GLU A 745 7.14 11.52 -31.24
CA GLU A 745 6.37 10.66 -32.15
C GLU A 745 7.27 10.00 -33.20
N ALA A 746 8.14 10.78 -33.84
CA ALA A 746 9.07 10.26 -34.86
C ALA A 746 10.21 9.45 -34.25
N ASN A 747 10.75 9.88 -33.11
CA ASN A 747 11.98 9.34 -32.52
C ASN A 747 11.76 8.20 -31.52
N ALA A 748 10.59 8.13 -30.87
CA ALA A 748 10.27 7.11 -29.88
C ALA A 748 8.95 6.39 -30.15
N GLY A 749 8.17 6.80 -31.17
CA GLY A 749 6.86 6.22 -31.47
C GLY A 749 5.80 6.53 -30.41
N MET A 750 5.99 7.59 -29.63
CA MET A 750 5.08 7.97 -28.54
C MET A 750 4.13 9.07 -28.99
N ALA A 751 2.90 9.08 -28.49
CA ALA A 751 1.94 10.16 -28.75
C ALA A 751 1.26 10.66 -27.47
N LEU A 752 0.59 11.80 -27.58
CA LEU A 752 -0.20 12.41 -26.51
C LEU A 752 -1.69 12.34 -26.84
N THR A 753 -2.50 11.99 -25.84
CA THR A 753 -3.96 12.13 -25.93
C THR A 753 -4.37 13.60 -25.78
N GLU A 754 -5.66 13.89 -25.97
CA GLU A 754 -6.23 15.23 -25.73
C GLU A 754 -6.08 15.72 -24.27
N SER A 755 -5.92 14.80 -23.32
CA SER A 755 -5.63 15.10 -21.90
C SER A 755 -4.14 15.01 -21.56
N PHE A 756 -3.27 14.90 -22.57
CA PHE A 756 -1.82 14.77 -22.43
C PHE A 756 -1.39 13.53 -21.60
N ALA A 757 -2.17 12.45 -21.68
CA ALA A 757 -1.68 11.12 -21.33
C ALA A 757 -0.78 10.60 -22.47
N MET A 758 0.22 9.78 -22.15
CA MET A 758 1.14 9.24 -23.15
C MET A 758 0.68 7.88 -23.65
N THR A 759 0.88 7.61 -24.93
CA THR A 759 0.71 6.28 -25.53
C THR A 759 2.03 5.83 -26.19
N PRO A 760 2.49 4.58 -25.98
CA PRO A 760 1.90 3.50 -25.17
C PRO A 760 1.77 3.85 -23.66
N PRO A 761 0.92 3.15 -22.88
CA PRO A 761 0.72 3.47 -21.46
C PRO A 761 2.01 3.40 -20.64
N ALA A 762 2.83 2.36 -20.82
CA ALA A 762 4.14 2.23 -20.19
C ALA A 762 5.16 3.22 -20.78
N SER A 763 5.05 4.48 -20.37
CA SER A 763 5.79 5.62 -20.90
C SER A 763 6.13 6.63 -19.82
N VAL A 764 7.33 7.22 -19.90
CA VAL A 764 7.79 8.28 -19.01
C VAL A 764 8.39 9.42 -19.85
N SER A 765 8.08 10.65 -19.50
CA SER A 765 8.69 11.83 -20.12
C SER A 765 8.92 12.92 -19.09
N GLY A 766 10.04 13.63 -19.19
CA GLY A 766 10.37 14.71 -18.27
C GLY A 766 11.54 15.55 -18.73
N LEU A 767 11.89 16.51 -17.88
CA LEU A 767 13.03 17.39 -18.07
C LEU A 767 14.24 16.86 -17.29
N TYR A 768 15.44 17.35 -17.58
CA TYR A 768 16.64 17.15 -16.78
C TYR A 768 17.22 18.50 -16.35
N PHE A 769 17.54 18.61 -15.06
CA PHE A 769 18.25 19.74 -14.47
C PHE A 769 19.52 19.21 -13.82
N GLY A 770 20.68 19.80 -14.14
CA GLY A 770 21.95 19.34 -13.60
C GLY A 770 22.40 20.03 -12.31
N HIS A 771 21.74 21.12 -11.89
CA HIS A 771 22.11 21.90 -10.70
C HIS A 771 22.13 21.03 -9.44
#